data_AF-B3CD89-F1
#
_entry.id   AF-B3CD89-F1
#
_cell.length_a   1.000
_cell.length_b   1.000
_cell.length_c   1.000
_cell.angle_alpha   90.00
_cell.angle_beta   90.00
_cell.angle_gamma   90.00
#
_symmetry.space_group_name_H-M   'P 1'
#
loop_
_entity.id
_entity.type
_entity.pdbx_description
1 polymer ?
#
loop_
_entity_poly.entity_id
_entity_poly.type
_entity_poly.pdbx_seq_one_letter_code
_entity_poly.pdbx_strand_id
1 'polypeptide(L)'
;MEQNPELSLAWQFIENTGTHLFLTGKAGTGKTTFLRQLKSGSPKRMVVLAPTGIAAINAGGVTIHSFFQLPFAPYVPDTSFSADGKAQYRFRFGKEKLNIMRSIDLLVIDEISMVRADLLDAIDDVLRRFRDRSKPFGGVQLLMIGDLQQLAPVIKDEEWQMLNRYYDTPYFFSSRALRKSEYCTIELKKVYRQSDTHFLDMLNRIRENRCDKTLLDELNCRYIPNFNPAKEEGYIQLTTHNYQAQRINEYELAQLPGRSFTFRAQIDGKFPEYSYPTDEVLELKRGAQIMFVKNDSSGEHRYYNGMIGEVVNVSALGIEVRSKGSEDVFMLQEEEWTNAKYVLDEETKEITEDIEGVFKQFPLKLAWAITIHKSQGLTFERAIIDASASFAHGQTYVALSRCKTLEGLVLSAPLSARAVISDSAVDTFTEDARRNEPDETRYRRLQQSYFLELLSGLFDFLPLELALKRFVRLLDEHLYKLYPKLLVEYKSETERFHEKVTKVAQKFSLQYTRLVDGAADYATDKSLQERIHLGAEYFKEQLTPLDAIRSSTIVESDNKELKKQLKAVSEELDDLLLLKVDLLEFVIDKGFHVGEYLKQKSVLSIDDAASGKDKGEKRGGNFSGRRKRKDETEDGGSSSARKRAATVEVPSDILHPELYKRLVAWRNAEASRLGLPVYTVIQQKAILGITNLLPEDKTTLLRIPYFGKKGVEKYGDELLEMVRMYKKESGIAETLFSD
;
A
#
# COMPACT_ATOMS: atom_id res chain seq x y z
N MET A 1 -25.06 10.61 -19.67
CA MET A 1 -25.07 11.70 -18.68
C MET A 1 -24.28 12.84 -19.28
N GLU A 2 -24.86 14.04 -19.35
CA GLU A 2 -24.18 15.26 -19.80
C GLU A 2 -22.79 15.38 -19.15
N GLN A 3 -21.74 15.55 -19.96
CA GLN A 3 -20.35 15.64 -19.51
C GLN A 3 -20.19 16.75 -18.47
N ASN A 4 -20.02 16.37 -17.21
CA ASN A 4 -19.62 17.29 -16.16
C ASN A 4 -18.12 17.62 -16.39
N PRO A 5 -17.78 18.88 -16.73
CA PRO A 5 -16.41 19.23 -17.13
C PRO A 5 -15.43 19.07 -15.96
N GLU A 6 -15.86 19.36 -14.72
CA GLU A 6 -15.02 19.21 -13.53
C GLU A 6 -14.68 17.74 -13.25
N LEU A 7 -15.62 16.81 -13.44
CA LEU A 7 -15.36 15.37 -13.32
C LEU A 7 -14.42 14.86 -14.42
N SER A 8 -14.55 15.40 -15.62
CA SER A 8 -13.70 15.05 -16.76
C SER A 8 -12.27 15.56 -16.54
N LEU A 9 -12.13 16.76 -16.00
CA LEU A 9 -10.84 17.33 -15.60
C LEU A 9 -10.20 16.52 -14.47
N ALA A 10 -10.97 16.15 -13.44
CA ALA A 10 -10.48 15.32 -12.34
C ALA A 10 -9.95 13.96 -12.84
N TRP A 11 -10.66 13.32 -13.78
CA TRP A 11 -10.19 12.09 -14.43
C TRP A 11 -8.85 12.31 -15.13
N GLN A 12 -8.72 13.36 -15.94
CA GLN A 12 -7.49 13.68 -16.67
C GLN A 12 -6.32 13.94 -15.74
N PHE A 13 -6.52 14.66 -14.63
CA PHE A 13 -5.49 14.89 -13.62
C PHE A 13 -5.01 13.59 -12.97
N ILE A 14 -5.95 12.71 -12.60
CA ILE A 14 -5.60 11.44 -12.00
C ILE A 14 -4.85 10.55 -12.99
N GLU A 15 -5.29 10.42 -14.23
CA GLU A 15 -4.66 9.51 -15.19
C GLU A 15 -3.31 10.02 -15.71
N ASN A 16 -3.24 11.31 -16.06
CA ASN A 16 -2.15 11.84 -16.87
C ASN A 16 -1.12 12.63 -16.05
N THR A 17 -1.27 12.72 -14.74
CA THR A 17 -0.30 13.40 -13.85
C THR A 17 0.08 12.53 -12.64
N GLY A 18 1.16 12.89 -11.97
CA GLY A 18 1.56 12.34 -10.67
C GLY A 18 1.15 13.23 -9.49
N THR A 19 0.43 14.31 -9.76
CA THR A 19 0.08 15.35 -8.77
C THR A 19 -1.08 14.89 -7.91
N HIS A 20 -1.03 15.16 -6.61
CA HIS A 20 -2.15 14.85 -5.72
C HIS A 20 -3.37 15.72 -6.08
N LEU A 21 -4.58 15.18 -5.91
CA LEU A 21 -5.83 15.87 -6.22
C LEU A 21 -6.73 15.89 -4.99
N PHE A 22 -7.18 17.08 -4.61
CA PHE A 22 -8.30 17.27 -3.68
C PHE A 22 -9.57 17.52 -4.49
N LEU A 23 -10.47 16.54 -4.50
CA LEU A 23 -11.78 16.62 -5.13
C LEU A 23 -12.83 16.99 -4.09
N THR A 24 -13.27 18.24 -4.12
CA THR A 24 -14.27 18.78 -3.20
C THR A 24 -15.59 19.06 -3.90
N GLY A 25 -16.63 19.35 -3.13
CA GLY A 25 -17.92 19.76 -3.65
C GLY A 25 -19.02 19.51 -2.64
N LYS A 26 -20.17 20.16 -2.86
CA LYS A 26 -21.33 20.05 -1.96
C LYS A 26 -21.85 18.61 -1.86
N ALA A 27 -22.72 18.35 -0.90
CA ALA A 27 -23.44 17.08 -0.85
C ALA A 27 -24.22 16.86 -2.16
N GLY A 28 -24.17 15.65 -2.71
CA GLY A 28 -24.92 15.30 -3.91
C GLY A 28 -24.35 15.79 -5.24
N THR A 29 -23.05 16.14 -5.31
CA THR A 29 -22.38 16.58 -6.55
C THR A 29 -21.78 15.45 -7.41
N GLY A 30 -21.94 14.19 -6.99
CA GLY A 30 -21.46 13.03 -7.76
C GLY A 30 -20.08 12.47 -7.38
N LYS A 31 -19.49 12.90 -6.24
CA LYS A 31 -18.19 12.39 -5.74
C LYS A 31 -18.09 10.86 -5.68
N THR A 32 -19.07 10.20 -5.07
CA THR A 32 -19.10 8.72 -4.98
C THR A 32 -19.28 8.06 -6.34
N THR A 33 -20.02 8.69 -7.27
CA THR A 33 -20.17 8.20 -8.65
C THR A 33 -18.85 8.25 -9.40
N PHE A 34 -18.08 9.34 -9.24
CA PHE A 34 -16.74 9.47 -9.80
C PHE A 34 -15.79 8.38 -9.30
N LEU A 35 -15.79 8.12 -7.98
CA LEU A 35 -14.97 7.07 -7.39
C LEU A 35 -15.28 5.69 -7.99
N ARG A 36 -16.57 5.35 -8.16
CA ARG A 36 -16.98 4.08 -8.78
C ARG A 36 -16.50 3.97 -10.22
N GLN A 37 -16.62 5.04 -11.00
CA GLN A 37 -16.12 5.08 -12.38
C GLN A 37 -14.60 4.88 -12.43
N LEU A 38 -13.86 5.55 -11.53
CA LEU A 38 -12.42 5.45 -11.44
C LEU A 38 -11.96 4.03 -11.08
N LYS A 39 -12.62 3.38 -10.12
CA LYS A 39 -12.34 1.98 -9.75
C LYS A 39 -12.53 1.02 -10.93
N SER A 40 -13.48 1.29 -11.82
CA SER A 40 -13.79 0.43 -12.97
C SER A 40 -12.95 0.68 -14.23
N GLY A 41 -12.41 1.89 -14.40
CA GLY A 41 -11.82 2.32 -15.67
C GLY A 41 -10.38 2.83 -15.60
N SER A 42 -9.82 3.02 -14.40
CA SER A 42 -8.42 3.46 -14.24
C SER A 42 -7.45 2.28 -14.39
N PRO A 43 -6.37 2.41 -15.20
CA PRO A 43 -5.27 1.45 -15.24
C PRO A 43 -4.36 1.50 -14.00
N LYS A 44 -4.49 2.52 -13.13
CA LYS A 44 -3.64 2.68 -11.95
C LYS A 44 -4.00 1.67 -10.87
N ARG A 45 -3.00 1.07 -10.22
CA ARG A 45 -3.21 0.21 -9.06
C ARG A 45 -3.68 1.04 -7.88
N MET A 46 -4.96 0.90 -7.57
CA MET A 46 -5.66 1.75 -6.63
C MET A 46 -5.92 1.04 -5.31
N VAL A 47 -5.76 1.77 -4.21
CA VAL A 47 -6.27 1.38 -2.89
C VAL A 47 -7.24 2.46 -2.43
N VAL A 48 -8.46 2.07 -2.05
CA VAL A 48 -9.49 2.98 -1.55
C VAL A 48 -9.57 2.88 -0.04
N LEU A 49 -9.36 4.01 0.62
CA LEU A 49 -9.38 4.14 2.06
C LEU A 49 -10.45 5.13 2.54
N ALA A 50 -10.91 4.94 3.76
CA ALA A 50 -11.74 5.92 4.46
C ALA A 50 -11.40 5.98 5.97
N PRO A 51 -11.74 7.07 6.67
CA PRO A 51 -11.46 7.21 8.11
C PRO A 51 -12.35 6.34 9.00
N THR A 52 -13.57 6.01 8.56
CA THR A 52 -14.56 5.24 9.34
C THR A 52 -14.99 3.96 8.61
N GLY A 53 -15.45 2.95 9.35
CA GLY A 53 -15.87 1.66 8.79
C GLY A 53 -17.05 1.78 7.81
N ILE A 54 -18.05 2.59 8.13
CA ILE A 54 -19.21 2.83 7.25
C ILE A 54 -18.79 3.53 5.96
N ALA A 55 -17.91 4.54 6.05
CA ALA A 55 -17.40 5.23 4.86
C ALA A 55 -16.57 4.28 3.98
N ALA A 56 -15.76 3.40 4.59
CA ALA A 56 -14.98 2.40 3.86
C ALA A 56 -15.88 1.43 3.09
N ILE A 57 -16.93 0.90 3.74
CA ILE A 57 -17.90 0.01 3.08
C ILE A 57 -18.61 0.73 1.92
N ASN A 58 -19.04 1.97 2.13
CA ASN A 58 -19.75 2.75 1.10
C ASN A 58 -18.87 3.12 -0.10
N ALA A 59 -17.59 3.39 0.14
CA ALA A 59 -16.59 3.66 -0.88
C ALA A 59 -16.14 2.37 -1.61
N GLY A 60 -16.49 1.19 -1.10
CA GLY A 60 -15.98 -0.08 -1.58
C GLY A 60 -14.47 -0.19 -1.35
N GLY A 61 -14.02 0.10 -0.13
CA GLY A 61 -12.63 0.06 0.29
C GLY A 61 -12.49 -0.34 1.76
N VAL A 62 -11.36 -0.01 2.37
CA VAL A 62 -11.04 -0.39 3.76
C VAL A 62 -10.71 0.83 4.62
N THR A 63 -10.64 0.66 5.95
CA THR A 63 -10.28 1.80 6.81
C THR A 63 -8.78 2.08 6.77
N ILE A 64 -8.37 3.36 6.88
CA ILE A 64 -6.96 3.78 6.97
C ILE A 64 -6.23 2.98 8.06
N HIS A 65 -6.82 2.89 9.25
CA HIS A 65 -6.27 2.16 10.39
C HIS A 65 -6.04 0.68 10.07
N SER A 66 -7.00 0.00 9.43
CA SER A 66 -6.85 -1.41 9.06
C SER A 66 -5.80 -1.65 7.98
N PHE A 67 -5.75 -0.76 6.97
CA PHE A 67 -4.81 -0.89 5.86
C PHE A 67 -3.38 -0.63 6.31
N PHE A 68 -3.11 0.44 7.05
CA PHE A 68 -1.75 0.75 7.51
C PHE A 68 -1.41 0.13 8.87
N GLN A 69 -2.33 -0.62 9.49
CA GLN A 69 -2.20 -1.17 10.85
C GLN A 69 -1.80 -0.09 11.87
N LEU A 70 -2.43 1.08 11.76
CA LEU A 70 -2.15 2.22 12.63
C LEU A 70 -2.99 2.13 13.92
N PRO A 71 -2.40 2.45 15.08
CA PRO A 71 -3.17 2.59 16.31
C PRO A 71 -4.09 3.83 16.23
N PHE A 72 -5.16 3.84 17.03
CA PHE A 72 -6.05 5.02 17.16
C PHE A 72 -5.44 6.17 17.98
N ALA A 73 -4.24 5.99 18.53
CA ALA A 73 -3.54 7.02 19.29
C ALA A 73 -3.01 8.14 18.37
N PRO A 74 -2.86 9.38 18.88
CA PRO A 74 -2.23 10.48 18.13
C PRO A 74 -0.85 10.10 17.61
N TYR A 75 -0.59 10.40 16.34
CA TYR A 75 0.74 10.25 15.76
C TYR A 75 1.55 11.53 16.01
N VAL A 76 2.65 11.42 16.75
CA VAL A 76 3.52 12.57 17.01
C VAL A 76 4.79 12.43 16.17
N PRO A 77 5.05 13.34 15.21
CA PRO A 77 6.24 13.31 14.37
C PRO A 77 7.52 13.24 15.21
N ASP A 78 8.50 12.50 14.72
CA ASP A 78 9.85 12.39 15.30
C ASP A 78 9.92 11.81 16.74
N THR A 79 8.78 11.45 17.35
CA THR A 79 8.77 10.87 18.70
C THR A 79 8.86 9.35 18.67
N SER A 80 9.82 8.85 19.44
CA SER A 80 10.07 7.45 19.72
C SER A 80 9.45 7.09 21.07
N PHE A 81 8.14 6.94 21.15
CA PHE A 81 7.53 6.45 22.39
C PHE A 81 7.78 4.95 22.55
N SER A 82 8.74 4.58 23.42
CA SER A 82 8.69 3.39 24.29
C SER A 82 9.82 3.42 25.34
N ALA A 83 9.47 3.08 26.57
CA ALA A 83 10.32 3.03 27.77
C ALA A 83 11.47 2.01 27.74
N ASP A 84 11.82 1.41 26.59
CA ASP A 84 12.86 0.36 26.48
C ASP A 84 13.68 0.46 25.18
N GLY A 85 13.98 1.67 24.69
CA GLY A 85 15.06 1.94 23.72
C GLY A 85 15.00 1.21 22.36
N LYS A 86 13.91 0.50 22.05
CA LYS A 86 13.69 -0.22 20.79
C LYS A 86 12.23 -0.14 20.33
N ALA A 87 11.78 1.04 19.92
CA ALA A 87 10.58 1.17 19.10
C ALA A 87 10.70 2.33 18.08
N GLN A 88 11.14 2.00 16.86
CA GLN A 88 10.42 2.50 15.70
C GLN A 88 9.00 1.95 15.80
N TYR A 89 7.95 2.66 15.37
CA TYR A 89 6.68 2.01 15.03
C TYR A 89 7.03 0.77 14.19
N ARG A 90 6.93 -0.41 14.79
CA ARG A 90 7.32 -1.66 14.14
C ARG A 90 6.12 -2.06 13.31
N PHE A 91 5.95 -1.38 12.19
CA PHE A 91 5.02 -1.76 11.13
C PHE A 91 5.48 -3.12 10.59
N ARG A 92 5.04 -4.20 11.24
CA ARG A 92 5.33 -5.57 10.81
C ARG A 92 4.24 -5.98 9.83
N PHE A 93 4.46 -5.62 8.57
CA PHE A 93 3.62 -6.10 7.49
C PHE A 93 4.09 -7.48 7.02
N GLY A 94 3.13 -8.34 6.69
CA GLY A 94 3.42 -9.58 5.95
C GLY A 94 3.96 -9.25 4.55
N LYS A 95 4.64 -10.22 3.92
CA LYS A 95 5.26 -10.04 2.60
C LYS A 95 4.27 -9.56 1.55
N GLU A 96 3.09 -10.15 1.50
CA GLU A 96 2.02 -9.78 0.56
C GLU A 96 1.63 -8.30 0.72
N LYS A 97 1.39 -7.86 1.94
CA LYS A 97 1.02 -6.47 2.25
C LYS A 97 2.14 -5.48 1.91
N LEU A 98 3.40 -5.87 2.09
CA LEU A 98 4.55 -5.08 1.63
C LEU A 98 4.56 -4.96 0.11
N ASN A 99 4.25 -6.03 -0.62
CA ASN A 99 4.18 -6.01 -2.07
C ASN A 99 3.05 -5.09 -2.56
N ILE A 100 1.86 -5.17 -1.93
CA ILE A 100 0.77 -4.22 -2.18
C ILE A 100 1.26 -2.79 -1.97
N MET A 101 1.83 -2.48 -0.80
CA MET A 101 2.32 -1.12 -0.50
C MET A 101 3.35 -0.62 -1.52
N ARG A 102 4.22 -1.51 -2.02
CA ARG A 102 5.21 -1.19 -3.06
C ARG A 102 4.61 -0.94 -4.44
N SER A 103 3.46 -1.55 -4.73
CA SER A 103 2.83 -1.52 -6.05
C SER A 103 1.68 -0.52 -6.20
N ILE A 104 1.28 0.20 -5.15
CA ILE A 104 0.21 1.21 -5.24
C ILE A 104 0.63 2.33 -6.19
N ASP A 105 -0.21 2.71 -7.14
CA ASP A 105 0.02 3.92 -7.95
C ASP A 105 -0.81 5.09 -7.41
N LEU A 106 -2.02 4.79 -6.94
CA LEU A 106 -3.02 5.75 -6.50
C LEU A 106 -3.62 5.33 -5.14
N LEU A 107 -3.54 6.22 -4.16
CA LEU A 107 -4.22 6.07 -2.89
C LEU A 107 -5.42 7.02 -2.84
N VAL A 108 -6.63 6.46 -2.82
CA VAL A 108 -7.85 7.24 -2.65
C VAL A 108 -8.21 7.29 -1.17
N ILE A 109 -8.49 8.49 -0.66
CA ILE A 109 -9.02 8.69 0.68
C ILE A 109 -10.36 9.40 0.56
N ASP A 110 -11.45 8.65 0.76
CA ASP A 110 -12.79 9.21 0.84
C ASP A 110 -13.07 9.78 2.24
N GLU A 111 -13.93 10.78 2.32
CA GLU A 111 -14.19 11.58 3.53
C GLU A 111 -12.91 12.18 4.17
N ILE A 112 -12.00 12.71 3.35
CA ILE A 112 -10.73 13.31 3.80
C ILE A 112 -10.91 14.43 4.83
N SER A 113 -12.06 15.10 4.86
CA SER A 113 -12.36 16.16 5.84
C SER A 113 -12.34 15.66 7.29
N MET A 114 -12.59 14.37 7.53
CA MET A 114 -12.50 13.76 8.86
C MET A 114 -11.08 13.25 9.20
N VAL A 115 -10.14 13.31 8.26
CA VAL A 115 -8.78 12.81 8.45
C VAL A 115 -7.94 13.88 9.13
N ARG A 116 -7.29 13.48 10.24
CA ARG A 116 -6.40 14.36 10.98
C ARG A 116 -5.06 14.54 10.26
N ALA A 117 -4.41 15.69 10.48
CA ALA A 117 -3.08 15.99 9.94
C ALA A 117 -2.03 14.92 10.32
N ASP A 118 -2.05 14.47 11.57
CA ASP A 118 -1.11 13.47 12.11
C ASP A 118 -1.29 12.11 11.44
N LEU A 119 -2.53 11.71 11.18
CA LEU A 119 -2.83 10.46 10.49
C LEU A 119 -2.31 10.47 9.05
N LEU A 120 -2.39 11.61 8.35
CA LEU A 120 -1.86 11.74 7.00
C LEU A 120 -0.33 11.69 6.97
N ASP A 121 0.35 12.29 7.95
CA ASP A 121 1.81 12.16 8.09
C ASP A 121 2.23 10.74 8.50
N ALA A 122 1.42 10.02 9.28
CA ALA A 122 1.67 8.61 9.57
C ALA A 122 1.62 7.75 8.29
N ILE A 123 0.70 8.07 7.36
CA ILE A 123 0.65 7.43 6.04
C ILE A 123 1.92 7.74 5.23
N ASP A 124 2.37 9.00 5.22
CA ASP A 124 3.63 9.41 4.58
C ASP A 124 4.82 8.58 5.07
N ASP A 125 5.00 8.50 6.39
CA ASP A 125 6.13 7.80 7.00
C ASP A 125 6.12 6.29 6.70
N VAL A 126 4.93 5.67 6.67
CA VAL A 126 4.81 4.26 6.26
C VAL A 126 5.18 4.10 4.79
N LEU A 127 4.62 4.90 3.89
CA LEU A 127 4.87 4.76 2.46
C LEU A 127 6.33 5.07 2.10
N ARG A 128 6.93 6.09 2.69
CA ARG A 128 8.35 6.43 2.52
C ARG A 128 9.27 5.32 3.00
N ARG A 129 8.91 4.64 4.08
CA ARG A 129 9.70 3.53 4.62
C ARG A 129 9.73 2.32 3.68
N PHE A 130 8.61 1.99 3.07
CA PHE A 130 8.45 0.74 2.29
C PHE A 130 8.53 0.90 0.77
N ARG A 131 8.51 2.15 0.27
CA ARG A 131 8.67 2.51 -1.14
C ARG A 131 9.92 3.36 -1.37
N ASP A 132 9.75 4.68 -1.46
CA ASP A 132 10.81 5.66 -1.74
C ASP A 132 10.91 6.65 -0.58
N ARG A 133 12.05 6.64 0.12
CA ARG A 133 12.30 7.52 1.27
C ARG A 133 12.44 9.00 0.89
N SER A 134 12.75 9.29 -0.37
CA SER A 134 13.06 10.64 -0.85
C SER A 134 11.82 11.42 -1.27
N LYS A 135 10.74 10.73 -1.67
CA LYS A 135 9.51 11.35 -2.17
C LYS A 135 8.41 11.37 -1.10
N PRO A 136 7.60 12.45 -1.02
CA PRO A 136 6.36 12.44 -0.24
C PRO A 136 5.47 11.26 -0.63
N PHE A 137 4.82 10.66 0.36
CA PHE A 137 3.97 9.47 0.28
C PHE A 137 4.62 8.30 -0.46
N GLY A 138 5.96 8.21 -0.42
CA GLY A 138 6.69 7.17 -1.15
C GLY A 138 6.49 7.22 -2.67
N GLY A 139 6.17 8.40 -3.22
CA GLY A 139 5.86 8.60 -4.64
C GLY A 139 4.46 8.14 -5.07
N VAL A 140 3.56 7.84 -4.12
CA VAL A 140 2.17 7.50 -4.42
C VAL A 140 1.36 8.76 -4.69
N GLN A 141 0.53 8.74 -5.73
CA GLN A 141 -0.43 9.82 -5.97
C GLN A 141 -1.60 9.71 -5.00
N LEU A 142 -2.01 10.82 -4.38
CA LEU A 142 -3.19 10.88 -3.52
C LEU A 142 -4.40 11.46 -4.26
N LEU A 143 -5.54 10.79 -4.15
CA LEU A 143 -6.85 11.36 -4.46
C LEU A 143 -7.63 11.52 -3.16
N MET A 144 -7.77 12.76 -2.71
CA MET A 144 -8.46 13.14 -1.49
C MET A 144 -9.87 13.59 -1.85
N ILE A 145 -10.90 12.88 -1.40
CA ILE A 145 -12.30 13.19 -1.70
C ILE A 145 -12.99 13.60 -0.41
N GLY A 146 -13.71 14.71 -0.39
CA GLY A 146 -14.48 15.10 0.78
C GLY A 146 -15.12 16.48 0.67
N ASP A 147 -15.76 16.91 1.76
CA ASP A 147 -16.34 18.24 1.90
C ASP A 147 -15.92 18.82 3.24
N LEU A 148 -15.04 19.82 3.19
CA LEU A 148 -14.48 20.49 4.39
C LEU A 148 -15.53 21.19 5.24
N GLN A 149 -16.69 21.48 4.65
CA GLN A 149 -17.77 22.20 5.32
C GLN A 149 -18.77 21.26 6.01
N GLN A 150 -18.57 19.93 5.94
CA GLN A 150 -19.39 18.96 6.64
C GLN A 150 -18.90 18.75 8.07
N LEU A 151 -18.11 17.70 8.32
CA LEU A 151 -17.61 17.38 9.66
C LEU A 151 -16.10 17.53 9.72
N ALA A 152 -15.66 18.28 10.72
CA ALA A 152 -14.26 18.37 11.12
C ALA A 152 -13.78 17.04 11.74
N PRO A 153 -12.46 16.78 11.75
CA PRO A 153 -11.92 15.64 12.49
C PRO A 153 -12.26 15.76 13.98
N VAL A 154 -12.59 14.64 14.60
CA VAL A 154 -12.85 14.58 16.05
C VAL A 154 -11.52 14.41 16.78
N ILE A 155 -11.16 15.39 17.61
CA ILE A 155 -9.93 15.37 18.43
C ILE A 155 -10.29 15.74 19.86
N LYS A 156 -9.78 14.99 20.83
CA LYS A 156 -9.93 15.33 22.25
C LYS A 156 -8.95 16.45 22.63
N ASP A 157 -9.32 17.30 23.58
CA ASP A 157 -8.47 18.42 24.01
C ASP A 157 -7.06 17.97 24.44
N GLU A 158 -6.96 16.83 25.14
CA GLU A 158 -5.68 16.24 25.55
C GLU A 158 -4.80 15.84 24.36
N GLU A 159 -5.40 15.27 23.31
CA GLU A 159 -4.70 14.89 22.08
C GLU A 159 -4.24 16.14 21.33
N TRP A 160 -5.09 17.17 21.26
CA TRP A 160 -4.75 18.43 20.60
C TRP A 160 -3.62 19.18 21.30
N GLN A 161 -3.57 19.17 22.63
CA GLN A 161 -2.45 19.76 23.40
C GLN A 161 -1.09 19.13 23.08
N MET A 162 -1.07 17.87 22.63
CA MET A 162 0.14 17.20 22.15
C MET A 162 0.46 17.58 20.70
N LEU A 163 -0.56 17.59 19.84
CA LEU A 163 -0.42 17.78 18.39
C LEU A 163 -0.20 19.24 17.97
N ASN A 164 -0.71 20.21 18.72
CA ASN A 164 -0.64 21.65 18.39
C ASN A 164 0.80 22.20 18.35
N ARG A 165 1.77 21.46 18.88
CA ARG A 165 3.20 21.78 18.79
C ARG A 165 3.78 21.47 17.41
N TYR A 166 3.12 20.60 16.66
CA TYR A 166 3.60 20.06 15.39
C TYR A 166 2.77 20.52 14.20
N TYR A 167 1.50 20.85 14.44
CA TYR A 167 0.48 21.17 13.45
C TYR A 167 -0.27 22.44 13.84
N ASP A 168 -0.47 23.35 12.88
CA ASP A 168 -1.22 24.59 13.12
C ASP A 168 -2.71 24.31 13.36
N THR A 169 -3.25 23.30 12.67
CA THR A 169 -4.66 22.93 12.72
C THR A 169 -4.82 21.41 12.65
N PRO A 170 -5.95 20.86 13.12
CA PRO A 170 -6.16 19.42 13.13
C PRO A 170 -6.44 18.80 11.76
N TYR A 171 -6.78 19.63 10.76
CA TYR A 171 -7.22 19.20 9.44
C TYR A 171 -6.10 18.62 8.59
N PHE A 172 -6.45 17.71 7.67
CA PHE A 172 -5.49 17.04 6.79
C PHE A 172 -4.53 17.99 6.05
N PHE A 173 -4.97 19.20 5.68
CA PHE A 173 -4.15 20.21 4.98
C PHE A 173 -3.02 20.81 5.84
N SER A 174 -3.02 20.54 7.15
CA SER A 174 -1.89 20.86 8.03
C SER A 174 -0.81 19.77 8.07
N SER A 175 -0.99 18.64 7.38
CA SER A 175 0.04 17.61 7.21
C SER A 175 1.34 18.21 6.66
N ARG A 176 2.47 17.84 7.27
CA ARG A 176 3.80 18.29 6.86
C ARG A 176 4.19 17.69 5.52
N ALA A 177 3.80 16.43 5.28
CA ALA A 177 4.03 15.76 4.00
C ALA A 177 3.24 16.44 2.88
N LEU A 178 1.94 16.70 3.10
CA LEU A 178 1.10 17.33 2.08
C LEU A 178 1.54 18.76 1.76
N ARG A 179 1.95 19.56 2.75
CA ARG A 179 2.47 20.92 2.53
C ARG A 179 3.78 20.97 1.73
N LYS A 180 4.55 19.87 1.73
CA LYS A 180 5.78 19.74 0.91
C LYS A 180 5.47 19.29 -0.52
N SER A 181 4.28 18.80 -0.78
CA SER A 181 3.84 18.34 -2.10
C SER A 181 3.05 19.45 -2.83
N GLU A 182 3.19 19.50 -4.16
CA GLU A 182 2.22 20.23 -4.98
C GLU A 182 0.95 19.36 -5.14
N TYR A 183 -0.22 19.96 -4.93
CA TYR A 183 -1.51 19.34 -5.20
C TYR A 183 -2.48 20.32 -5.85
N CYS A 184 -3.49 19.79 -6.53
CA CYS A 184 -4.54 20.57 -7.19
C CYS A 184 -5.87 20.39 -6.44
N THR A 185 -6.75 21.38 -6.53
CA THR A 185 -8.12 21.28 -6.01
C THR A 185 -9.12 21.47 -7.13
N ILE A 186 -10.15 20.62 -7.19
CA ILE A 186 -11.28 20.74 -8.11
C ILE A 186 -12.57 20.74 -7.28
N GLU A 187 -13.36 21.80 -7.37
CA GLU A 187 -14.69 21.90 -6.73
C GLU A 187 -15.80 21.50 -7.71
N LEU A 188 -16.56 20.45 -7.39
CA LEU A 188 -17.73 20.05 -8.15
C LEU A 188 -18.91 21.00 -7.88
N LYS A 189 -19.37 21.70 -8.92
CA LYS A 189 -20.37 22.77 -8.83
C LYS A 189 -21.81 22.28 -9.01
N LYS A 190 -22.05 21.29 -9.87
CA LYS A 190 -23.40 20.76 -10.18
C LYS A 190 -23.93 19.84 -9.06
N VAL A 191 -25.01 20.26 -8.39
CA VAL A 191 -25.71 19.48 -7.35
C VAL A 191 -26.89 18.73 -7.97
N TYR A 192 -27.02 17.44 -7.69
CA TYR A 192 -28.07 16.57 -8.25
C TYR A 192 -29.18 16.18 -7.25
N ARG A 193 -28.99 16.45 -5.94
CA ARG A 193 -29.78 15.81 -4.85
C ARG A 193 -31.00 16.60 -4.36
N GLN A 194 -31.07 17.92 -4.55
CA GLN A 194 -32.07 18.78 -3.87
C GLN A 194 -32.97 19.51 -4.88
N SER A 195 -34.28 19.49 -4.62
CA SER A 195 -35.34 20.06 -5.48
C SER A 195 -35.80 21.47 -5.08
N ASP A 196 -35.50 21.90 -3.84
CA ASP A 196 -35.88 23.23 -3.31
C ASP A 196 -34.71 24.21 -3.40
N THR A 197 -34.83 25.21 -4.26
CA THR A 197 -33.80 26.23 -4.48
C THR A 197 -33.68 27.23 -3.33
N HIS A 198 -34.76 27.48 -2.58
CA HIS A 198 -34.78 28.45 -1.49
C HIS A 198 -34.06 27.90 -0.26
N PHE A 199 -34.44 26.70 0.18
CA PHE A 199 -33.76 26.05 1.31
C PHE A 199 -32.28 25.75 1.01
N LEU A 200 -31.94 25.42 -0.24
CA LEU A 200 -30.57 25.23 -0.68
C LEU A 200 -29.75 26.52 -0.58
N ASP A 201 -30.32 27.68 -0.91
CA ASP A 201 -29.65 28.97 -0.73
C ASP A 201 -29.37 29.24 0.75
N MET A 202 -30.34 28.99 1.63
CA MET A 202 -30.15 29.12 3.08
C MET A 202 -29.02 28.22 3.59
N LEU A 203 -29.01 26.94 3.21
CA LEU A 203 -27.95 26.00 3.58
C LEU A 203 -26.58 26.44 3.06
N ASN A 204 -26.52 27.00 1.84
CA ASN A 204 -25.27 27.52 1.28
C ASN A 204 -24.77 28.76 2.00
N ARG A 205 -25.66 29.63 2.48
CA ARG A 205 -25.26 30.79 3.30
C ARG A 205 -24.71 30.37 4.65
N ILE A 206 -25.30 29.35 5.30
CA ILE A 206 -24.76 28.77 6.54
C ILE A 206 -23.39 28.15 6.28
N ARG A 207 -23.28 27.38 5.19
CA ARG A 207 -22.03 26.78 4.69
C ARG A 207 -20.95 27.86 4.57
N GLU A 208 -21.19 28.88 3.75
CA GLU A 208 -20.25 29.97 3.46
C GLU A 208 -20.09 31.01 4.59
N ASN A 209 -20.55 30.70 5.81
CA ASN A 209 -20.48 31.60 6.97
C ASN A 209 -21.09 32.99 6.74
N ARG A 210 -22.08 33.08 5.84
CA ARG A 210 -22.86 34.30 5.55
C ARG A 210 -24.21 34.24 6.25
N CYS A 211 -24.18 33.98 7.55
CA CYS A 211 -25.38 33.87 8.36
C CYS A 211 -25.82 35.27 8.84
N ASP A 212 -26.79 35.87 8.14
CA ASP A 212 -27.43 37.12 8.49
C ASP A 212 -28.58 36.92 9.49
N LYS A 213 -28.95 37.98 10.21
CA LYS A 213 -30.02 37.92 11.21
C LYS A 213 -31.37 37.51 10.60
N THR A 214 -31.64 37.96 9.39
CA THR A 214 -32.79 37.58 8.56
C THR A 214 -32.88 36.08 8.33
N LEU A 215 -31.76 35.43 7.98
CA LEU A 215 -31.72 33.98 7.78
C LEU A 215 -31.90 33.21 9.09
N LEU A 216 -31.31 33.69 10.19
CA LEU A 216 -31.55 33.11 11.52
C LEU A 216 -33.01 33.23 11.95
N ASP A 217 -33.62 34.40 11.75
CA ASP A 217 -35.02 34.64 12.07
C ASP A 217 -35.93 33.71 11.25
N GLU A 218 -35.63 33.51 9.96
CA GLU A 218 -36.36 32.59 9.09
C GLU A 218 -36.21 31.12 9.52
N LEU A 219 -35.00 30.66 9.87
CA LEU A 219 -34.80 29.32 10.44
C LEU A 219 -35.51 29.17 11.78
N ASN A 220 -35.48 30.21 12.62
CA ASN A 220 -36.12 30.22 13.93
C ASN A 220 -37.65 30.22 13.86
N CYS A 221 -38.27 30.53 12.72
CA CYS A 221 -39.69 30.23 12.49
C CYS A 221 -40.01 28.72 12.58
N ARG A 222 -39.01 27.85 12.46
CA ARG A 222 -39.14 26.40 12.65
C ARG A 222 -38.87 25.95 14.09
N TYR A 223 -38.57 26.87 15.02
CA TYR A 223 -38.49 26.57 16.44
C TYR A 223 -39.89 26.42 17.03
N ILE A 224 -40.20 25.20 17.48
CA ILE A 224 -41.49 24.88 18.10
C ILE A 224 -41.20 24.37 19.52
N PRO A 225 -41.49 25.17 20.56
CA PRO A 225 -41.19 24.79 21.94
C PRO A 225 -42.04 23.58 22.36
N ASN A 226 -41.41 22.61 23.03
CA ASN A 226 -42.05 21.36 23.48
C ASN A 226 -42.77 20.58 22.37
N PHE A 227 -42.25 20.65 21.13
CA PHE A 227 -42.80 19.89 20.02
C PHE A 227 -42.74 18.39 20.31
N ASN A 228 -43.91 17.78 20.44
CA ASN A 228 -44.06 16.34 20.57
C ASN A 228 -44.82 15.83 19.33
N PRO A 229 -44.12 15.30 18.31
CA PRO A 229 -44.76 14.84 17.09
C PRO A 229 -45.70 13.67 17.38
N ALA A 230 -46.78 13.56 16.60
CA ALA A 230 -47.56 12.32 16.61
C ALA A 230 -46.68 11.17 16.08
N LYS A 231 -46.81 9.98 16.65
CA LYS A 231 -45.98 8.81 16.28
C LYS A 231 -46.07 8.47 14.78
N GLU A 232 -47.21 8.75 14.18
CA GLU A 232 -47.51 8.53 12.75
C GLU A 232 -46.75 9.49 11.82
N GLU A 233 -46.28 10.63 12.34
CA GLU A 233 -45.58 11.64 11.54
C GLU A 233 -44.10 11.29 11.31
N GLY A 234 -43.58 10.24 11.97
CA GLY A 234 -42.26 9.62 11.75
C GLY A 234 -41.09 10.60 11.73
N TYR A 235 -41.04 11.52 12.69
CA TYR A 235 -39.90 12.41 12.89
C TYR A 235 -38.71 11.63 13.43
N ILE A 236 -37.51 11.94 12.93
CA ILE A 236 -36.26 11.46 13.53
C ILE A 236 -35.57 12.61 14.27
N GLN A 237 -35.11 12.34 15.48
CA GLN A 237 -34.38 13.32 16.29
C GLN A 237 -32.87 13.23 16.02
N LEU A 238 -32.27 14.35 15.60
CA LEU A 238 -30.83 14.47 15.43
C LEU A 238 -30.20 14.99 16.72
N THR A 239 -29.32 14.18 17.30
CA THR A 239 -28.64 14.46 18.57
C THR A 239 -27.14 14.64 18.36
N THR A 240 -26.45 15.27 19.30
CA THR A 240 -25.00 15.52 19.18
C THR A 240 -24.16 14.32 19.62
N HIS A 241 -24.65 13.49 20.55
CA HIS A 241 -23.89 12.40 21.16
C HIS A 241 -24.59 11.04 21.06
N ASN A 242 -23.81 9.96 20.89
CA ASN A 242 -24.33 8.59 20.74
C ASN A 242 -25.20 8.14 21.94
N TYR A 243 -24.80 8.47 23.17
CA TYR A 243 -25.53 8.08 24.37
C TYR A 243 -26.94 8.70 24.42
N GLN A 244 -27.13 9.90 23.85
CA GLN A 244 -28.43 10.57 23.81
C GLN A 244 -29.37 9.85 22.85
N ALA A 245 -28.89 9.55 21.64
CA ALA A 245 -29.64 8.79 20.65
C ALA A 245 -30.06 7.41 21.19
N GLN A 246 -29.12 6.70 21.81
CA GLN A 246 -29.37 5.39 22.40
C GLN A 246 -30.44 5.46 23.49
N ARG A 247 -30.33 6.40 24.43
CA ARG A 247 -31.32 6.59 25.50
C ARG A 247 -32.73 6.87 24.97
N ILE A 248 -32.86 7.68 23.91
CA ILE A 248 -34.16 7.98 23.30
C ILE A 248 -34.73 6.72 22.62
N ASN A 249 -33.91 6.00 21.84
CA ASN A 249 -34.34 4.79 21.16
C ASN A 249 -34.77 3.69 22.15
N GLU A 250 -34.01 3.48 23.23
CA GLU A 250 -34.33 2.51 24.28
C GLU A 250 -35.62 2.90 25.02
N TYR A 251 -35.78 4.18 25.35
CA TYR A 251 -36.98 4.69 26.00
C TYR A 251 -38.23 4.48 25.14
N GLU A 252 -38.20 4.89 23.87
CA GLU A 252 -39.35 4.74 22.95
C GLU A 252 -39.68 3.26 22.69
N LEU A 253 -38.67 2.40 22.53
CA LEU A 253 -38.88 0.96 22.39
C LEU A 253 -39.50 0.35 23.66
N ALA A 254 -39.07 0.78 24.85
CA ALA A 254 -39.63 0.30 26.10
C ALA A 254 -41.12 0.66 26.26
N GLN A 255 -41.52 1.85 25.80
CA GLN A 255 -42.91 2.33 25.85
C GLN A 255 -43.87 1.59 24.90
N LEU A 256 -43.36 0.89 23.88
CA LEU A 256 -44.22 0.13 22.97
C LEU A 256 -44.82 -1.10 23.67
N PRO A 257 -46.15 -1.32 23.54
CA PRO A 257 -46.80 -2.50 24.09
C PRO A 257 -46.40 -3.76 23.33
N GLY A 258 -46.53 -4.90 23.99
CA GLY A 258 -46.25 -6.21 23.40
C GLY A 258 -44.85 -6.73 23.69
N ARG A 259 -44.61 -7.96 23.21
CA ARG A 259 -43.37 -8.70 23.44
C ARG A 259 -42.26 -8.17 22.53
N SER A 260 -41.05 -8.00 23.07
CA SER A 260 -39.86 -7.74 22.26
C SER A 260 -39.32 -9.03 21.64
N PHE A 261 -38.79 -8.89 20.44
CA PHE A 261 -38.11 -9.95 19.70
C PHE A 261 -36.69 -9.48 19.42
N THR A 262 -35.75 -10.41 19.53
CA THR A 262 -34.33 -10.13 19.40
C THR A 262 -33.76 -10.98 18.29
N PHE A 263 -33.05 -10.34 17.36
CA PHE A 263 -32.39 -10.98 16.22
C PHE A 263 -30.89 -10.79 16.36
N ARG A 264 -30.14 -11.89 16.43
CA ARG A 264 -28.68 -11.84 16.54
C ARG A 264 -28.06 -12.02 15.16
N ALA A 265 -27.10 -11.14 14.83
CA ALA A 265 -26.38 -11.19 13.58
C ALA A 265 -25.56 -12.47 13.46
N GLN A 266 -25.43 -12.97 12.24
CA GLN A 266 -24.51 -14.06 11.90
C GLN A 266 -23.22 -13.43 11.38
N ILE A 267 -22.09 -13.81 11.99
CA ILE A 267 -20.78 -13.24 11.66
C ILE A 267 -19.85 -14.38 11.29
N ASP A 268 -19.44 -14.41 10.03
CA ASP A 268 -18.50 -15.39 9.49
C ASP A 268 -17.15 -14.73 9.22
N GLY A 269 -16.06 -15.43 9.54
CA GLY A 269 -14.70 -14.89 9.35
C GLY A 269 -14.37 -13.73 10.30
N LYS A 270 -13.62 -12.75 9.82
CA LYS A 270 -13.13 -11.63 10.65
C LYS A 270 -13.84 -10.33 10.30
N PHE A 271 -14.72 -9.91 11.21
CA PHE A 271 -15.45 -8.64 11.11
C PHE A 271 -15.34 -7.89 12.45
N PRO A 272 -14.58 -6.77 12.53
CA PRO A 272 -14.40 -6.04 13.78
C PRO A 272 -15.70 -5.39 14.30
N GLU A 273 -15.94 -5.48 15.62
CA GLU A 273 -17.15 -4.95 16.27
C GLU A 273 -17.41 -3.46 16.02
N TYR A 274 -16.36 -2.64 16.04
CA TYR A 274 -16.47 -1.20 15.80
C TYR A 274 -16.87 -0.85 14.34
N SER A 275 -16.79 -1.81 13.42
CA SER A 275 -17.16 -1.65 12.02
C SER A 275 -18.56 -2.20 11.72
N TYR A 276 -19.29 -2.74 12.70
CA TYR A 276 -20.60 -3.32 12.44
C TYR A 276 -21.55 -2.29 11.80
N PRO A 277 -22.17 -2.62 10.65
CA PRO A 277 -23.02 -1.69 9.91
C PRO A 277 -24.34 -1.47 10.68
N THR A 278 -24.83 -2.50 11.35
CA THR A 278 -25.98 -2.45 12.24
C THR A 278 -25.70 -3.10 13.60
N ASP A 279 -26.69 -3.08 14.50
CA ASP A 279 -26.58 -3.67 15.82
C ASP A 279 -26.42 -5.19 15.72
N GLU A 280 -25.43 -5.77 16.43
CA GLU A 280 -25.24 -7.23 16.49
C GLU A 280 -26.50 -7.91 17.04
N VAL A 281 -27.09 -7.30 18.07
CA VAL A 281 -28.30 -7.76 18.73
C VAL A 281 -29.39 -6.72 18.47
N LEU A 282 -30.22 -6.99 17.46
CA LEU A 282 -31.30 -6.12 17.04
C LEU A 282 -32.57 -6.45 17.85
N GLU A 283 -32.98 -5.55 18.74
CA GLU A 283 -34.24 -5.68 19.50
C GLU A 283 -35.35 -4.84 18.86
N LEU A 284 -36.50 -5.47 18.60
CA LEU A 284 -37.65 -4.84 17.96
C LEU A 284 -38.97 -5.21 18.63
N LYS A 285 -39.95 -4.33 18.49
CA LYS A 285 -41.35 -4.54 18.84
C LYS A 285 -42.24 -4.09 17.69
N ARG A 286 -43.49 -4.58 17.68
CA ARG A 286 -44.53 -4.08 16.78
C ARG A 286 -44.72 -2.57 17.02
N GLY A 287 -44.76 -1.79 15.94
CA GLY A 287 -44.84 -0.33 15.97
C GLY A 287 -43.50 0.38 16.20
N ALA A 288 -42.36 -0.34 16.18
CA ALA A 288 -41.05 0.29 16.28
C ALA A 288 -40.74 1.11 15.03
N GLN A 289 -40.25 2.33 15.23
CA GLN A 289 -39.73 3.18 14.15
C GLN A 289 -38.31 2.74 13.81
N ILE A 290 -38.10 2.36 12.56
CA ILE A 290 -36.83 1.83 12.06
C ILE A 290 -36.30 2.67 10.90
N MET A 291 -35.01 2.54 10.65
CA MET A 291 -34.32 3.09 9.50
C MET A 291 -33.60 1.98 8.77
N PHE A 292 -33.74 1.95 7.45
CA PHE A 292 -33.00 1.04 6.60
C PHE A 292 -31.55 1.48 6.48
N VAL A 293 -30.59 0.58 6.69
CA VAL A 293 -29.14 0.89 6.63
C VAL A 293 -28.44 0.39 5.36
N LYS A 294 -29.21 -0.19 4.43
CA LYS A 294 -28.73 -0.68 3.12
C LYS A 294 -29.78 -0.40 2.06
N ASN A 295 -29.37 -0.34 0.80
CA ASN A 295 -30.31 -0.31 -0.32
C ASN A 295 -30.83 -1.72 -0.60
N ASP A 296 -32.08 -1.83 -1.05
CA ASP A 296 -32.69 -3.11 -1.39
C ASP A 296 -31.93 -3.83 -2.51
N SER A 297 -31.32 -4.97 -2.18
CA SER A 297 -30.52 -5.78 -3.11
C SER A 297 -31.38 -6.66 -4.04
N SER A 298 -32.69 -6.79 -3.77
CA SER A 298 -33.60 -7.67 -4.52
C SER A 298 -33.96 -7.17 -5.93
N GLY A 299 -33.59 -5.93 -6.28
CA GLY A 299 -33.94 -5.30 -7.55
C GLY A 299 -35.35 -4.71 -7.59
N GLU A 300 -36.18 -4.94 -6.56
CA GLU A 300 -37.51 -4.32 -6.42
C GLU A 300 -37.44 -2.86 -5.95
N HIS A 301 -36.27 -2.42 -5.46
CA HIS A 301 -36.02 -1.05 -4.98
C HIS A 301 -37.03 -0.56 -3.92
N ARG A 302 -37.49 -1.46 -3.03
CA ARG A 302 -38.54 -1.17 -2.03
C ARG A 302 -38.09 -0.21 -0.93
N TYR A 303 -36.79 -0.18 -0.65
CA TYR A 303 -36.20 0.70 0.36
C TYR A 303 -34.77 1.11 -0.03
N TYR A 304 -34.31 2.21 0.57
CA TYR A 304 -32.97 2.75 0.38
C TYR A 304 -32.33 3.13 1.73
N ASN A 305 -31.00 3.21 1.77
CA ASN A 305 -30.25 3.56 2.97
C ASN A 305 -30.64 4.97 3.50
N GLY A 306 -31.07 5.04 4.76
CA GLY A 306 -31.58 6.24 5.42
C GLY A 306 -33.10 6.41 5.36
N MET A 307 -33.82 5.53 4.66
CA MET A 307 -35.28 5.56 4.62
C MET A 307 -35.87 5.17 5.99
N ILE A 308 -36.87 5.92 6.45
CA ILE A 308 -37.61 5.64 7.69
C ILE A 308 -38.79 4.73 7.38
N GLY A 309 -39.04 3.77 8.26
CA GLY A 309 -40.19 2.87 8.19
C GLY A 309 -40.66 2.45 9.58
N GLU A 310 -41.64 1.55 9.60
CA GLU A 310 -42.25 1.03 10.82
C GLU A 310 -42.38 -0.48 10.75
N VAL A 311 -42.17 -1.14 11.90
CA VAL A 311 -42.41 -2.58 12.05
C VAL A 311 -43.90 -2.84 12.21
N VAL A 312 -44.54 -3.41 11.18
CA VAL A 312 -45.97 -3.75 11.18
C VAL A 312 -46.22 -5.00 12.01
N ASN A 313 -45.33 -5.98 11.88
CA ASN A 313 -45.37 -7.24 12.60
C ASN A 313 -43.95 -7.77 12.81
N VAL A 314 -43.74 -8.45 13.93
CA VAL A 314 -42.46 -9.08 14.26
C VAL A 314 -42.72 -10.38 14.98
N SER A 315 -42.05 -11.43 14.54
CA SER A 315 -42.16 -12.77 15.11
C SER A 315 -40.84 -13.52 15.00
N ALA A 316 -40.79 -14.75 15.53
CA ALA A 316 -39.63 -15.62 15.32
C ALA A 316 -39.44 -16.04 13.85
N LEU A 317 -40.47 -15.89 13.00
CA LEU A 317 -40.41 -16.22 11.58
C LEU A 317 -39.86 -15.06 10.72
N GLY A 318 -39.73 -13.86 11.30
CA GLY A 318 -39.11 -12.70 10.66
C GLY A 318 -39.90 -11.40 10.90
N ILE A 319 -39.61 -10.39 10.08
CA ILE A 319 -39.99 -8.99 10.31
C ILE A 319 -40.77 -8.46 9.09
N GLU A 320 -41.99 -8.00 9.30
CA GLU A 320 -42.77 -7.28 8.30
C GLU A 320 -42.67 -5.79 8.56
N VAL A 321 -42.24 -5.06 7.54
CA VAL A 321 -42.01 -3.61 7.62
C VAL A 321 -42.84 -2.90 6.57
N ARG A 322 -43.17 -1.65 6.86
CA ARG A 322 -43.71 -0.72 5.89
C ARG A 322 -42.81 0.51 5.79
N SER A 323 -42.59 0.95 4.57
CA SER A 323 -41.91 2.21 4.28
C SER A 323 -42.85 3.37 4.60
N LYS A 324 -42.32 4.45 5.19
CA LYS A 324 -43.15 5.62 5.50
C LYS A 324 -43.69 6.26 4.22
N GLY A 325 -45.00 6.43 4.13
CA GLY A 325 -45.69 6.99 2.95
C GLY A 325 -46.10 5.95 1.90
N SER A 326 -45.80 4.66 2.10
CA SER A 326 -46.37 3.55 1.34
C SER A 326 -47.27 2.69 2.24
N GLU A 327 -48.37 2.18 1.68
CA GLU A 327 -49.21 1.17 2.33
C GLU A 327 -48.69 -0.25 2.12
N ASP A 328 -47.66 -0.41 1.27
CA ASP A 328 -47.09 -1.71 0.94
C ASP A 328 -46.31 -2.26 2.13
N VAL A 329 -46.85 -3.33 2.70
CA VAL A 329 -46.16 -4.13 3.72
C VAL A 329 -45.40 -5.25 3.03
N PHE A 330 -44.13 -5.39 3.36
CA PHE A 330 -43.30 -6.45 2.81
C PHE A 330 -42.50 -7.15 3.90
N MET A 331 -42.23 -8.43 3.66
CA MET A 331 -41.37 -9.24 4.53
C MET A 331 -39.92 -8.85 4.27
N LEU A 332 -39.23 -8.40 5.31
CA LEU A 332 -37.83 -8.02 5.21
C LEU A 332 -36.94 -9.26 5.17
N GLN A 333 -35.93 -9.22 4.32
CA GLN A 333 -34.89 -10.26 4.24
C GLN A 333 -33.63 -9.78 4.95
N GLU A 334 -32.85 -10.74 5.44
CA GLU A 334 -31.50 -10.45 5.92
C GLU A 334 -30.60 -10.03 4.76
N GLU A 335 -29.72 -9.08 5.04
CA GLU A 335 -28.74 -8.58 4.09
C GLU A 335 -27.33 -8.91 4.58
N GLU A 336 -26.40 -9.05 3.63
CA GLU A 336 -25.00 -9.36 3.92
C GLU A 336 -24.10 -8.16 3.66
N TRP A 337 -23.16 -7.90 4.57
CA TRP A 337 -22.09 -6.93 4.41
C TRP A 337 -20.76 -7.64 4.48
N THR A 338 -19.86 -7.29 3.58
CA THR A 338 -18.55 -7.90 3.45
C THR A 338 -17.48 -6.96 4.01
N ASN A 339 -16.64 -7.47 4.90
CA ASN A 339 -15.40 -6.81 5.29
C ASN A 339 -14.29 -7.31 4.37
N ALA A 340 -13.85 -6.46 3.43
CA ALA A 340 -12.81 -6.79 2.48
C ALA A 340 -11.42 -6.42 3.01
N LYS A 341 -10.40 -7.13 2.52
CA LYS A 341 -9.00 -6.74 2.59
C LYS A 341 -8.42 -6.72 1.17
N TYR A 342 -7.41 -5.89 0.96
CA TYR A 342 -6.68 -5.92 -0.30
C TYR A 342 -5.70 -7.10 -0.32
N VAL A 343 -5.75 -7.87 -1.39
CA VAL A 343 -4.83 -8.97 -1.73
C VAL A 343 -4.28 -8.76 -3.13
N LEU A 344 -3.24 -9.51 -3.49
CA LEU A 344 -2.75 -9.56 -4.87
C LEU A 344 -3.32 -10.80 -5.54
N ASP A 345 -3.94 -10.60 -6.70
CA ASP A 345 -4.38 -11.71 -7.54
C ASP A 345 -3.18 -12.56 -7.99
N GLU A 346 -3.30 -13.89 -7.95
CA GLU A 346 -2.16 -14.79 -8.19
C GLU A 346 -1.68 -14.76 -9.64
N GLU A 347 -2.60 -14.56 -10.61
CA GLU A 347 -2.31 -14.61 -12.05
C GLU A 347 -1.99 -13.22 -12.62
N THR A 348 -2.84 -12.24 -12.33
CA THR A 348 -2.75 -10.88 -12.90
C THR A 348 -1.84 -9.95 -12.08
N LYS A 349 -1.56 -10.32 -10.82
CA LYS A 349 -0.88 -9.46 -9.83
C LYS A 349 -1.57 -8.12 -9.59
N GLU A 350 -2.83 -7.97 -10.00
CA GLU A 350 -3.62 -6.78 -9.72
C GLU A 350 -4.09 -6.78 -8.27
N ILE A 351 -4.32 -5.58 -7.72
CA ILE A 351 -4.84 -5.44 -6.36
C ILE A 351 -6.33 -5.75 -6.41
N THR A 352 -6.75 -6.82 -5.75
CA THR A 352 -8.14 -7.24 -5.66
C THR A 352 -8.61 -7.25 -4.22
N GLU A 353 -9.93 -7.33 -4.04
CA GLU A 353 -10.57 -7.36 -2.73
C GLU A 353 -10.94 -8.81 -2.38
N ASP A 354 -10.37 -9.32 -1.29
CA ASP A 354 -10.73 -10.61 -0.70
C ASP A 354 -11.61 -10.40 0.53
N ILE A 355 -12.65 -11.22 0.67
CA ILE A 355 -13.62 -11.09 1.76
C ILE A 355 -13.04 -11.77 2.99
N GLU A 356 -12.60 -10.98 3.99
CA GLU A 356 -12.04 -11.50 5.24
C GLU A 356 -13.15 -11.93 6.22
N GLY A 357 -14.34 -11.34 6.10
CA GLY A 357 -15.52 -11.72 6.89
C GLY A 357 -16.82 -11.18 6.34
N VAL A 358 -17.91 -11.81 6.74
CA VAL A 358 -19.29 -11.47 6.37
C VAL A 358 -20.09 -11.22 7.63
N PHE A 359 -20.84 -10.13 7.64
CA PHE A 359 -21.82 -9.81 8.66
C PHE A 359 -23.21 -9.91 8.02
N LYS A 360 -24.10 -10.74 8.56
CA LYS A 360 -25.45 -10.96 8.05
C LYS A 360 -26.48 -10.64 9.11
N GLN A 361 -27.42 -9.76 8.77
CA GLN A 361 -28.46 -9.28 9.68
C GLN A 361 -29.57 -8.58 8.89
N PHE A 362 -30.73 -8.38 9.50
CA PHE A 362 -31.75 -7.47 8.95
C PHE A 362 -31.19 -6.04 8.81
N PRO A 363 -31.38 -5.36 7.67
CA PRO A 363 -30.81 -4.03 7.39
C PRO A 363 -31.57 -2.90 8.10
N LEU A 364 -31.77 -3.03 9.41
CA LEU A 364 -32.54 -2.10 10.24
C LEU A 364 -31.72 -1.57 11.41
N LYS A 365 -32.00 -0.31 11.79
CA LYS A 365 -31.69 0.27 13.11
C LYS A 365 -32.91 0.97 13.68
N LEU A 366 -32.99 1.08 15.00
CA LEU A 366 -33.96 1.96 15.65
C LEU A 366 -33.72 3.41 15.24
N ALA A 367 -34.80 4.14 15.00
CA ALA A 367 -34.72 5.42 14.28
C ALA A 367 -35.58 6.53 14.88
N TRP A 368 -35.88 6.50 16.17
CA TRP A 368 -36.43 7.68 16.86
C TRP A 368 -35.37 8.76 17.01
N ALA A 369 -34.13 8.37 17.26
CA ALA A 369 -33.00 9.28 17.31
C ALA A 369 -31.74 8.71 16.65
N ILE A 370 -30.95 9.60 16.05
CA ILE A 370 -29.63 9.32 15.49
C ILE A 370 -28.69 10.49 15.81
N THR A 371 -27.39 10.24 15.85
CA THR A 371 -26.42 11.33 15.97
C THR A 371 -26.21 12.07 14.66
N ILE A 372 -25.90 13.36 14.71
CA ILE A 372 -25.53 14.17 13.53
C ILE A 372 -24.39 13.49 12.74
N HIS A 373 -23.35 12.98 13.41
CA HIS A 373 -22.26 12.25 12.77
C HIS A 373 -22.73 11.03 11.95
N LYS A 374 -23.52 10.13 12.56
CA LYS A 374 -24.05 8.94 11.85
C LYS A 374 -25.12 9.26 10.80
N SER A 375 -25.68 10.47 10.83
CA SER A 375 -26.63 10.93 9.81
C SER A 375 -25.95 11.42 8.53
N GLN A 376 -24.62 11.57 8.51
CA GLN A 376 -23.90 12.06 7.34
C GLN A 376 -24.19 11.22 6.10
N GLY A 377 -24.42 11.91 4.97
CA GLY A 377 -24.79 11.26 3.71
C GLY A 377 -26.26 10.83 3.61
N LEU A 378 -26.99 10.75 4.72
CA LEU A 378 -28.42 10.40 4.77
C LEU A 378 -29.31 11.63 4.52
N THR A 379 -30.58 11.37 4.18
CA THR A 379 -31.57 12.41 3.90
C THR A 379 -32.92 11.99 4.44
N PHE A 380 -33.56 12.87 5.22
CA PHE A 380 -34.83 12.64 5.91
C PHE A 380 -35.90 13.60 5.41
N GLU A 381 -37.15 13.15 5.45
CA GLU A 381 -38.29 14.00 5.11
C GLU A 381 -38.65 14.94 6.26
N ARG A 382 -38.57 14.45 7.50
CA ARG A 382 -38.91 15.18 8.70
C ARG A 382 -37.90 14.89 9.80
N ALA A 383 -37.29 15.93 10.37
CA ALA A 383 -36.32 15.77 11.45
C ALA A 383 -36.47 16.86 12.52
N ILE A 384 -36.26 16.46 13.77
CA ILE A 384 -36.15 17.35 14.93
C ILE A 384 -34.67 17.54 15.21
N ILE A 385 -34.21 18.79 15.23
CA ILE A 385 -32.79 19.10 15.36
C ILE A 385 -32.56 19.96 16.59
N ASP A 386 -31.66 19.50 17.44
CA ASP A 386 -31.05 20.34 18.49
C ASP A 386 -29.68 20.85 18.04
N ALA A 387 -29.69 21.86 17.18
CA ALA A 387 -28.47 22.49 16.68
C ALA A 387 -27.92 23.54 17.65
N SER A 388 -28.64 23.87 18.73
CA SER A 388 -28.16 24.81 19.76
C SER A 388 -26.98 24.24 20.56
N ALA A 389 -26.91 22.92 20.66
CA ALA A 389 -25.85 22.17 21.33
C ALA A 389 -24.67 21.82 20.40
N SER A 390 -24.64 22.31 19.15
CA SER A 390 -23.52 22.13 18.23
C SER A 390 -22.23 22.69 18.84
N PHE A 391 -21.17 21.89 18.86
CA PHE A 391 -19.89 22.24 19.48
C PHE A 391 -18.72 22.21 18.51
N ALA A 392 -18.93 21.69 17.29
CA ALA A 392 -17.90 21.58 16.27
C ALA A 392 -18.29 22.29 14.97
N HIS A 393 -17.27 22.71 14.22
CA HIS A 393 -17.41 23.30 12.89
C HIS A 393 -18.26 22.43 11.97
N GLY A 394 -19.19 23.06 11.23
CA GLY A 394 -20.02 22.41 10.23
C GLY A 394 -21.13 21.48 10.77
N GLN A 395 -21.19 21.16 12.07
CA GLN A 395 -22.25 20.30 12.63
C GLN A 395 -23.66 20.85 12.39
N THR A 396 -23.86 22.16 12.57
CA THR A 396 -25.16 22.81 12.31
C THR A 396 -25.56 22.69 10.85
N TYR A 397 -24.63 22.94 9.92
CA TYR A 397 -24.86 22.75 8.49
C TYR A 397 -25.19 21.28 8.16
N VAL A 398 -24.43 20.33 8.71
CA VAL A 398 -24.66 18.90 8.50
C VAL A 398 -26.04 18.50 9.01
N ALA A 399 -26.43 18.94 10.21
CA ALA A 399 -27.74 18.64 10.76
C ALA A 399 -28.86 19.18 9.88
N LEU A 400 -28.84 20.48 9.56
CA LEU A 400 -29.88 21.13 8.76
C LEU A 400 -29.98 20.54 7.34
N SER A 401 -28.83 20.21 6.73
CA SER A 401 -28.77 19.58 5.39
C SER A 401 -29.29 18.14 5.33
N ARG A 402 -29.64 17.53 6.47
CA ARG A 402 -30.28 16.21 6.48
C ARG A 402 -31.75 16.28 6.04
N CYS A 403 -32.44 17.40 6.23
CA CYS A 403 -33.83 17.56 5.79
C CYS A 403 -33.91 17.84 4.27
N LYS A 404 -34.96 17.33 3.61
CA LYS A 404 -35.22 17.64 2.19
C LYS A 404 -35.77 19.06 1.99
N THR A 405 -36.62 19.53 2.90
CA THR A 405 -37.29 20.84 2.81
C THR A 405 -37.28 21.55 4.16
N LEU A 406 -37.51 22.87 4.15
CA LEU A 406 -37.56 23.70 5.35
C LEU A 406 -38.78 23.34 6.24
N GLU A 407 -39.89 22.93 5.65
CA GLU A 407 -41.11 22.52 6.37
C GLU A 407 -40.90 21.20 7.12
N GLY A 408 -40.08 20.29 6.58
CA GLY A 408 -39.73 19.04 7.25
C GLY A 408 -38.86 19.23 8.48
N LEU A 409 -38.18 20.38 8.61
CA LEU A 409 -37.31 20.70 9.72
C LEU A 409 -38.10 21.25 10.91
N VAL A 410 -37.80 20.75 12.12
CA VAL A 410 -38.22 21.37 13.38
C VAL A 410 -37.00 21.56 14.27
N LEU A 411 -36.87 22.74 14.87
CA LEU A 411 -35.81 23.04 15.83
C LEU A 411 -36.33 22.85 17.26
N SER A 412 -35.58 22.12 18.09
CA SER A 412 -35.91 21.95 19.52
C SER A 412 -35.48 23.13 20.38
N ALA A 413 -34.59 23.98 19.86
CA ALA A 413 -34.08 25.19 20.50
C ALA A 413 -33.78 26.25 19.41
N PRO A 414 -33.90 27.55 19.72
CA PRO A 414 -33.61 28.60 18.75
C PRO A 414 -32.12 28.60 18.38
N LEU A 415 -31.84 28.78 17.09
CA LEU A 415 -30.50 28.98 16.57
C LEU A 415 -30.03 30.39 16.90
N SER A 416 -28.88 30.45 17.58
CA SER A 416 -28.13 31.69 17.76
C SER A 416 -26.96 31.74 16.78
N ALA A 417 -26.42 32.93 16.52
CA ALA A 417 -25.22 33.08 15.70
C ALA A 417 -24.02 32.26 16.24
N ARG A 418 -23.99 31.97 17.55
CA ARG A 418 -22.94 31.13 18.17
C ARG A 418 -23.03 29.65 17.80
N ALA A 419 -24.20 29.18 17.38
CA ALA A 419 -24.40 27.79 16.94
C ALA A 419 -23.84 27.54 15.53
N VAL A 420 -23.61 28.59 14.75
CA VAL A 420 -22.91 28.52 13.46
C VAL A 420 -21.42 28.72 13.75
N ILE A 421 -20.75 27.63 14.10
CA ILE A 421 -19.32 27.63 14.39
C ILE A 421 -18.58 27.60 13.06
N SER A 422 -17.81 28.65 12.78
CA SER A 422 -16.91 28.77 11.64
C SER A 422 -15.46 28.59 12.07
N ASP A 423 -14.67 27.91 11.25
CA ASP A 423 -13.24 27.73 11.49
C ASP A 423 -12.48 28.51 10.41
N SER A 424 -11.80 29.58 10.83
CA SER A 424 -11.08 30.47 9.92
C SER A 424 -10.02 29.74 9.10
N ALA A 425 -9.49 28.62 9.59
CA ALA A 425 -8.54 27.81 8.83
C ALA A 425 -9.22 27.12 7.63
N VAL A 426 -10.45 26.64 7.82
CA VAL A 426 -11.24 26.02 6.75
C VAL A 426 -11.66 27.06 5.73
N ASP A 427 -12.06 28.26 6.18
CA ASP A 427 -12.42 29.36 5.30
C ASP A 427 -11.24 29.79 4.44
N THR A 428 -10.08 30.06 5.08
CA THR A 428 -8.84 30.45 4.38
C THR A 428 -8.43 29.39 3.36
N PHE A 429 -8.44 28.11 3.76
CA PHE A 429 -8.12 27.02 2.86
C PHE A 429 -9.08 26.93 1.66
N THR A 430 -10.38 27.09 1.90
CA THR A 430 -11.39 27.02 0.84
C THR A 430 -11.25 28.17 -0.15
N GLU A 431 -10.96 29.39 0.33
CA GLU A 431 -10.67 30.53 -0.54
C GLU A 431 -9.41 30.32 -1.37
N ASP A 432 -8.32 29.86 -0.75
CA ASP A 432 -7.07 29.57 -1.44
C ASP A 432 -7.23 28.45 -2.47
N ALA A 433 -8.02 27.42 -2.15
CA ALA A 433 -8.33 26.33 -3.07
C ALA A 433 -9.11 26.82 -4.30
N ARG A 434 -10.08 27.73 -4.12
CA ARG A 434 -10.85 28.34 -5.23
C ARG A 434 -10.01 29.26 -6.09
N ARG A 435 -9.09 30.02 -5.49
CA ARG A 435 -8.16 30.89 -6.22
C ARG A 435 -7.13 30.11 -7.04
N ASN A 436 -6.80 28.91 -6.59
CA ASN A 436 -5.78 28.04 -7.20
C ASN A 436 -6.38 26.84 -7.96
N GLU A 437 -7.63 26.94 -8.45
CA GLU A 437 -8.19 25.95 -9.37
C GLU A 437 -7.23 25.79 -10.57
N PRO A 438 -6.92 24.55 -10.97
CA PRO A 438 -5.96 24.31 -12.03
C PRO A 438 -6.49 24.85 -13.37
N ASP A 439 -5.71 25.72 -14.01
CA ASP A 439 -5.94 26.13 -15.39
C ASP A 439 -5.34 25.13 -16.39
N GLU A 440 -5.70 25.26 -17.66
CA GLU A 440 -5.24 24.37 -18.73
C GLU A 440 -3.71 24.41 -18.89
N THR A 441 -3.10 25.57 -18.67
CA THR A 441 -1.64 25.75 -18.71
C THR A 441 -0.93 24.98 -17.60
N ARG A 442 -1.45 25.03 -16.37
CA ARG A 442 -0.92 24.31 -15.22
C ARG A 442 -1.11 22.81 -15.40
N TYR A 443 -2.28 22.38 -15.90
CA TYR A 443 -2.51 20.98 -16.25
C TYR A 443 -1.46 20.46 -17.25
N ARG A 444 -1.26 21.15 -18.38
CA ARG A 444 -0.27 20.75 -19.40
C ARG A 444 1.16 20.69 -18.83
N ARG A 445 1.55 21.66 -18.00
CA ARG A 445 2.85 21.67 -17.32
C ARG A 445 3.03 20.46 -16.40
N LEU A 446 2.01 20.14 -15.60
CA LEU A 446 2.05 18.99 -14.68
C LEU A 446 2.06 17.66 -15.43
N GLN A 447 1.29 17.57 -16.52
CA GLN A 447 1.27 16.42 -17.41
C GLN A 447 2.65 16.18 -18.04
N GLN A 448 3.29 17.25 -18.53
CA GLN A 448 4.63 17.20 -19.12
C GLN A 448 5.70 16.81 -18.09
N SER A 449 5.64 17.41 -16.89
CA SER A 449 6.53 17.07 -15.76
C SER A 449 6.40 15.59 -15.38
N TYR A 450 5.17 15.07 -15.35
CA TYR A 450 4.92 13.66 -15.03
C TYR A 450 5.45 12.73 -16.13
N PHE A 451 5.23 13.07 -17.41
CA PHE A 451 5.80 12.32 -18.52
C PHE A 451 7.33 12.26 -18.44
N LEU A 452 7.99 13.41 -18.17
CA LEU A 452 9.44 13.49 -17.97
C LEU A 452 9.91 12.68 -16.77
N GLU A 453 9.17 12.68 -15.66
CA GLU A 453 9.50 11.88 -14.49
C GLU A 453 9.49 10.37 -14.81
N LEU A 454 8.45 9.90 -15.51
CA LEU A 454 8.33 8.50 -15.89
C LEU A 454 9.42 8.08 -16.89
N LEU A 455 9.72 8.94 -17.86
CA LEU A 455 10.76 8.72 -18.85
C LEU A 455 12.16 8.74 -18.22
N SER A 456 12.41 9.68 -17.30
CA SER A 456 13.61 9.70 -16.48
C SER A 456 13.73 8.43 -15.65
N GLY A 457 12.64 7.97 -15.05
CA GLY A 457 12.60 6.70 -14.32
C GLY A 457 12.91 5.47 -15.18
N LEU A 458 12.60 5.48 -16.49
CA LEU A 458 12.98 4.41 -17.42
C LEU A 458 14.50 4.39 -17.65
N PHE A 459 15.09 5.55 -17.92
CA PHE A 459 16.51 5.70 -18.26
C PHE A 459 17.43 6.02 -17.07
N ASP A 460 16.92 6.07 -15.83
CA ASP A 460 17.75 6.20 -14.63
C ASP A 460 18.37 4.86 -14.25
N PHE A 461 19.67 4.73 -14.44
CA PHE A 461 20.47 3.54 -14.11
C PHE A 461 21.30 3.72 -12.83
N LEU A 462 21.18 4.86 -12.13
CA LEU A 462 21.93 5.09 -10.88
C LEU A 462 21.59 4.07 -9.78
N PRO A 463 20.31 3.68 -9.55
CA PRO A 463 20.00 2.64 -8.57
C PRO A 463 20.68 1.30 -8.88
N LEU A 464 20.73 0.94 -10.18
CA LEU A 464 21.37 -0.27 -10.67
C LEU A 464 22.90 -0.20 -10.49
N GLU A 465 23.52 0.94 -10.79
CA GLU A 465 24.95 1.17 -10.54
C GLU A 465 25.30 1.08 -9.05
N LEU A 466 24.47 1.65 -8.17
CA LEU A 466 24.67 1.57 -6.72
C LEU A 466 24.50 0.16 -6.18
N ALA A 467 23.55 -0.63 -6.71
CA ALA A 467 23.41 -2.04 -6.38
C ALA A 467 24.62 -2.85 -6.85
N LEU A 468 25.12 -2.58 -8.06
CA LEU A 468 26.35 -3.18 -8.60
C LEU A 468 27.56 -2.86 -7.72
N LYS A 469 27.79 -1.58 -7.39
CA LYS A 469 28.88 -1.18 -6.49
C LYS A 469 28.79 -1.83 -5.11
N ARG A 470 27.58 -1.98 -4.54
CA ARG A 470 27.35 -2.69 -3.28
C ARG A 470 27.75 -4.16 -3.38
N PHE A 471 27.37 -4.83 -4.48
CA PHE A 471 27.76 -6.21 -4.74
C PHE A 471 29.28 -6.35 -4.87
N VAL A 472 29.91 -5.52 -5.71
CA VAL A 472 31.37 -5.52 -5.91
C VAL A 472 32.12 -5.23 -4.61
N ARG A 473 31.61 -4.32 -3.78
CA ARG A 473 32.21 -4.03 -2.46
C ARG A 473 32.21 -5.25 -1.54
N LEU A 474 31.11 -6.01 -1.48
CA LEU A 474 31.07 -7.25 -0.71
C LEU A 474 32.05 -8.29 -1.25
N LEU A 475 32.17 -8.39 -2.59
CA LEU A 475 33.18 -9.25 -3.21
C LEU A 475 34.61 -8.81 -2.85
N ASP A 476 34.89 -7.50 -2.85
CA ASP A 476 36.22 -6.97 -2.54
C ASP A 476 36.59 -7.16 -1.06
N GLU A 477 35.66 -6.88 -0.13
CA GLU A 477 35.92 -6.96 1.31
C GLU A 477 36.09 -8.40 1.81
N HIS A 478 35.31 -9.35 1.29
CA HIS A 478 35.27 -10.71 1.84
C HIS A 478 35.83 -11.78 0.90
N LEU A 479 35.83 -11.54 -0.42
CA LEU A 479 36.03 -12.59 -1.43
C LEU A 479 37.21 -12.38 -2.37
N TYR A 480 37.97 -11.30 -2.19
CA TYR A 480 39.06 -10.94 -3.11
C TYR A 480 40.11 -12.05 -3.27
N LYS A 481 40.35 -12.85 -2.22
CA LYS A 481 41.32 -13.96 -2.26
C LYS A 481 40.79 -15.20 -3.01
N LEU A 482 39.48 -15.39 -3.05
CA LEU A 482 38.87 -16.61 -3.60
C LEU A 482 38.41 -16.42 -5.04
N TYR A 483 38.03 -15.19 -5.41
CA TYR A 483 37.54 -14.84 -6.75
C TYR A 483 38.26 -13.64 -7.37
N PRO A 484 39.61 -13.64 -7.47
CA PRO A 484 40.35 -12.49 -7.97
C PRO A 484 40.02 -12.16 -9.44
N LYS A 485 39.80 -13.18 -10.30
CA LYS A 485 39.44 -12.97 -11.71
C LYS A 485 38.06 -12.35 -11.86
N LEU A 486 37.07 -12.90 -11.16
CA LEU A 486 35.69 -12.40 -11.15
C LEU A 486 35.63 -10.97 -10.61
N LEU A 487 36.39 -10.67 -9.54
CA LEU A 487 36.46 -9.33 -8.98
C LEU A 487 37.02 -8.31 -9.99
N VAL A 488 38.05 -8.69 -10.76
CA VAL A 488 38.59 -7.83 -11.82
C VAL A 488 37.55 -7.62 -12.93
N GLU A 489 36.84 -8.66 -13.35
CA GLU A 489 35.76 -8.57 -14.34
C GLU A 489 34.66 -7.62 -13.85
N TYR A 490 34.16 -7.78 -12.62
CA TYR A 490 33.15 -6.90 -12.03
C TYR A 490 33.63 -5.46 -11.84
N LYS A 491 34.89 -5.23 -11.45
CA LYS A 491 35.47 -3.89 -11.35
C LYS A 491 35.53 -3.23 -12.73
N SER A 492 35.98 -3.96 -13.74
CA SER A 492 36.02 -3.47 -15.13
C SER A 492 34.62 -3.18 -15.68
N GLU A 493 33.64 -4.03 -15.37
CA GLU A 493 32.25 -3.81 -15.77
C GLU A 493 31.63 -2.64 -15.02
N THR A 494 31.96 -2.43 -13.75
CA THR A 494 31.47 -1.27 -13.00
C THR A 494 31.96 0.05 -13.61
N GLU A 495 33.23 0.13 -14.02
CA GLU A 495 33.78 1.29 -14.72
C GLU A 495 33.13 1.48 -16.10
N ARG A 496 33.01 0.40 -16.88
CA ARG A 496 32.33 0.43 -18.17
C ARG A 496 30.86 0.85 -18.04
N PHE A 497 30.14 0.33 -17.06
CA PHE A 497 28.74 0.66 -16.78
C PHE A 497 28.59 2.13 -16.43
N HIS A 498 29.50 2.68 -15.62
CA HIS A 498 29.50 4.11 -15.30
C HIS A 498 29.69 4.96 -16.57
N GLU A 499 30.69 4.66 -17.40
CA GLU A 499 31.01 5.44 -18.60
C GLU A 499 29.97 5.30 -19.72
N LYS A 500 29.54 4.06 -20.03
CA LYS A 500 28.68 3.76 -21.18
C LYS A 500 27.18 3.76 -20.87
N VAL A 501 26.78 3.50 -19.64
CA VAL A 501 25.35 3.49 -19.25
C VAL A 501 25.03 4.76 -18.49
N THR A 502 25.66 4.98 -17.34
CA THR A 502 25.25 6.06 -16.42
C THR A 502 25.52 7.46 -16.98
N LYS A 503 26.74 7.74 -17.45
CA LYS A 503 27.06 9.04 -18.06
C LYS A 503 26.31 9.29 -19.36
N VAL A 504 26.09 8.25 -20.18
CA VAL A 504 25.33 8.38 -21.43
C VAL A 504 23.86 8.66 -21.12
N ALA A 505 23.26 7.99 -20.13
CA ALA A 505 21.90 8.24 -19.68
C ALA A 505 21.72 9.67 -19.16
N GLN A 506 22.69 10.21 -18.40
CA GLN A 506 22.68 11.62 -17.95
C GLN A 506 22.75 12.61 -19.11
N LYS A 507 23.51 12.31 -20.17
CA LYS A 507 23.54 13.17 -21.37
C LYS A 507 22.26 13.02 -22.20
N PHE A 508 21.74 11.80 -22.29
CA PHE A 508 20.50 11.49 -22.98
C PHE A 508 19.30 12.18 -22.32
N SER A 509 19.30 12.30 -20.98
CA SER A 509 18.24 13.00 -20.25
C SER A 509 18.13 14.47 -20.60
N LEU A 510 19.26 15.16 -20.74
CA LEU A 510 19.28 16.53 -21.24
C LEU A 510 18.74 16.65 -22.67
N GLN A 511 18.91 15.62 -23.50
CA GLN A 511 18.43 15.61 -24.88
C GLN A 511 16.91 15.41 -24.96
N TYR A 512 16.37 14.36 -24.35
CA TYR A 512 14.91 14.13 -24.41
C TYR A 512 14.14 15.19 -23.65
N THR A 513 14.70 15.78 -22.59
CA THR A 513 14.05 16.89 -21.87
C THR A 513 13.84 18.08 -22.80
N ARG A 514 14.86 18.46 -23.59
CA ARG A 514 14.73 19.52 -24.60
C ARG A 514 13.72 19.21 -25.69
N LEU A 515 13.63 17.95 -26.12
CA LEU A 515 12.66 17.53 -27.13
C LEU A 515 11.23 17.62 -26.58
N VAL A 516 11.01 17.17 -25.35
CA VAL A 516 9.71 17.27 -24.68
C VAL A 516 9.32 18.73 -24.43
N ASP A 517 10.27 19.59 -24.03
CA ASP A 517 10.04 21.02 -23.81
C ASP A 517 9.70 21.78 -25.11
N GLY A 518 10.23 21.32 -26.25
CA GLY A 518 10.00 21.93 -27.57
C GLY A 518 8.75 21.43 -28.31
N ALA A 519 8.18 20.30 -27.89
CA ALA A 519 7.02 19.68 -28.56
C ALA A 519 5.69 20.15 -27.94
N ALA A 520 4.79 20.66 -28.79
CA ALA A 520 3.44 21.04 -28.35
C ALA A 520 2.56 19.83 -27.99
N ASP A 521 2.79 18.68 -28.63
CA ASP A 521 2.16 17.39 -28.31
C ASP A 521 3.22 16.30 -28.21
N TYR A 522 3.91 16.27 -27.06
CA TYR A 522 4.98 15.30 -26.79
C TYR A 522 4.47 13.85 -26.71
N ALA A 523 3.17 13.61 -26.49
CA ALA A 523 2.63 12.26 -26.35
C ALA A 523 2.56 11.52 -27.70
N THR A 524 2.34 12.26 -28.80
CA THR A 524 2.22 11.71 -30.16
C THR A 524 3.39 12.09 -31.08
N ASP A 525 4.38 12.83 -30.56
CA ASP A 525 5.55 13.24 -31.33
C ASP A 525 6.36 12.02 -31.80
N LYS A 526 6.36 11.80 -33.12
CA LYS A 526 7.07 10.68 -33.76
C LYS A 526 8.58 10.76 -33.56
N SER A 527 9.16 11.96 -33.57
CA SER A 527 10.59 12.15 -33.42
C SER A 527 11.06 11.82 -32.00
N LEU A 528 10.23 12.15 -31.00
CA LEU A 528 10.48 11.78 -29.62
C LEU A 528 10.35 10.27 -29.41
N GLN A 529 9.28 9.65 -29.91
CA GLN A 529 9.08 8.20 -29.82
C GLN A 529 10.21 7.41 -30.49
N GLU A 530 10.63 7.81 -31.69
CA GLU A 530 11.77 7.20 -32.38
C GLU A 530 13.06 7.36 -31.57
N ARG A 531 13.28 8.52 -30.94
CA ARG A 531 14.45 8.74 -30.10
C ARG A 531 14.43 7.89 -28.82
N ILE A 532 13.27 7.72 -28.21
CA ILE A 532 13.06 6.85 -27.05
C ILE A 532 13.33 5.39 -27.43
N HIS A 533 12.81 4.93 -28.58
CA HIS A 533 13.04 3.59 -29.11
C HIS A 533 14.53 3.31 -29.32
N LEU A 534 15.23 4.18 -30.05
CA LEU A 534 16.68 4.06 -30.28
C LEU A 534 17.49 4.10 -28.96
N GLY A 535 17.05 4.90 -28.00
CA GLY A 535 17.62 4.92 -26.66
C GLY A 535 17.42 3.58 -25.94
N ALA A 536 16.21 3.02 -26.00
CA ALA A 536 15.88 1.75 -25.38
C ALA A 536 16.70 0.59 -25.97
N GLU A 537 16.84 0.52 -27.30
CA GLU A 537 17.70 -0.47 -27.97
C GLU A 537 19.16 -0.35 -27.51
N TYR A 538 19.71 0.88 -27.52
CA TYR A 538 21.08 1.13 -27.08
C TYR A 538 21.32 0.67 -25.64
N PHE A 539 20.46 1.08 -24.70
CA PHE A 539 20.66 0.71 -23.29
C PHE A 539 20.43 -0.78 -23.04
N LYS A 540 19.45 -1.41 -23.71
CA LYS A 540 19.26 -2.86 -23.63
C LYS A 540 20.52 -3.61 -24.06
N GLU A 541 21.13 -3.20 -25.18
CA GLU A 541 22.41 -3.77 -25.64
C GLU A 541 23.54 -3.53 -24.64
N GLN A 542 23.62 -2.33 -24.03
CA GLN A 542 24.65 -2.03 -23.05
C GLN A 542 24.49 -2.81 -21.73
N LEU A 543 23.29 -3.29 -21.38
CA LEU A 543 23.04 -4.13 -20.20
C LEU A 543 23.46 -5.60 -20.39
N THR A 544 23.55 -6.09 -21.64
CA THR A 544 23.89 -7.50 -21.95
C THR A 544 25.19 -8.00 -21.30
N PRO A 545 26.30 -7.24 -21.26
CA PRO A 545 27.53 -7.74 -20.61
C PRO A 545 27.38 -7.90 -19.09
N LEU A 546 26.59 -7.05 -18.44
CA LEU A 546 26.29 -7.20 -17.02
C LEU A 546 25.46 -8.47 -16.78
N ASP A 547 24.45 -8.73 -17.62
CA ASP A 547 23.65 -9.95 -17.56
C ASP A 547 24.48 -11.22 -17.82
N ALA A 548 25.44 -11.17 -18.75
CA ALA A 548 26.36 -12.26 -19.05
C ALA A 548 27.31 -12.58 -17.87
N ILE A 549 27.85 -11.56 -17.22
CA ILE A 549 28.68 -11.75 -16.02
C ILE A 549 27.82 -12.30 -14.89
N ARG A 550 26.58 -11.84 -14.71
CA ARG A 550 25.68 -12.28 -13.64
C ARG A 550 25.23 -13.73 -13.81
N SER A 551 24.83 -14.12 -15.02
CA SER A 551 24.44 -15.50 -15.34
C SER A 551 25.57 -16.52 -15.16
N SER A 552 26.83 -16.10 -15.33
CA SER A 552 28.01 -16.92 -15.09
C SER A 552 28.53 -16.85 -13.64
N THR A 553 28.00 -15.94 -12.81
CA THR A 553 28.49 -15.69 -11.46
C THR A 553 28.00 -16.71 -10.46
N ILE A 554 28.95 -17.51 -9.99
CA ILE A 554 28.75 -18.56 -9.00
C ILE A 554 29.64 -18.19 -7.77
N VAL A 555 29.14 -17.32 -6.86
CA VAL A 555 29.65 -16.94 -5.49
C VAL A 555 29.07 -17.67 -4.18
N GLU A 556 29.55 -18.80 -3.60
CA GLU A 556 29.06 -19.35 -2.27
C GLU A 556 29.61 -18.57 -1.09
N SER A 557 29.18 -18.95 0.11
CA SER A 557 29.78 -18.54 1.37
C SER A 557 29.68 -19.69 2.36
N ASP A 558 30.78 -19.99 3.06
CA ASP A 558 30.80 -20.85 4.26
C ASP A 558 30.31 -20.05 5.47
N ASN A 559 30.48 -18.72 5.45
CA ASN A 559 29.93 -17.82 6.44
C ASN A 559 28.43 -17.57 6.21
N LYS A 560 27.61 -18.11 7.11
CA LYS A 560 26.14 -18.07 6.99
C LYS A 560 25.56 -16.65 6.90
N GLU A 561 26.16 -15.67 7.57
CA GLU A 561 25.69 -14.28 7.56
C GLU A 561 26.09 -13.58 6.26
N LEU A 562 27.34 -13.74 5.83
CA LEU A 562 27.83 -13.23 4.55
C LEU A 562 27.06 -13.84 3.38
N LYS A 563 26.76 -15.15 3.41
CA LYS A 563 25.89 -15.82 2.43
C LYS A 563 24.53 -15.15 2.29
N LYS A 564 23.93 -14.77 3.42
CA LYS A 564 22.62 -14.14 3.47
C LYS A 564 22.68 -12.72 2.91
N GLN A 565 23.73 -11.97 3.24
CA GLN A 565 23.95 -10.62 2.73
C GLN A 565 24.24 -10.62 1.22
N LEU A 566 25.16 -11.46 0.76
CA LEU A 566 25.46 -11.64 -0.68
C LEU A 566 24.23 -12.08 -1.46
N LYS A 567 23.43 -12.99 -0.90
CA LYS A 567 22.16 -13.41 -1.53
C LYS A 567 21.20 -12.23 -1.65
N ALA A 568 21.00 -11.45 -0.58
CA ALA A 568 20.08 -10.32 -0.59
C ALA A 568 20.52 -9.21 -1.58
N VAL A 569 21.82 -8.87 -1.61
CA VAL A 569 22.36 -7.86 -2.54
C VAL A 569 22.37 -8.38 -3.98
N SER A 570 22.61 -9.68 -4.18
CA SER A 570 22.49 -10.29 -5.50
C SER A 570 21.04 -10.27 -5.97
N GLU A 571 20.08 -10.70 -5.16
CA GLU A 571 18.65 -10.64 -5.51
C GLU A 571 18.24 -9.19 -5.85
N GLU A 572 18.59 -8.20 -5.02
CA GLU A 572 18.30 -6.78 -5.31
C GLU A 572 18.85 -6.31 -6.68
N LEU A 573 20.09 -6.70 -7.02
CA LEU A 573 20.72 -6.32 -8.28
C LEU A 573 20.12 -7.08 -9.48
N ASP A 574 19.76 -8.35 -9.33
CA ASP A 574 19.11 -9.15 -10.38
C ASP A 574 17.70 -8.63 -10.66
N ASP A 575 16.91 -8.35 -9.60
CA ASP A 575 15.56 -7.78 -9.70
C ASP A 575 15.60 -6.43 -10.44
N LEU A 576 16.52 -5.53 -10.08
CA LEU A 576 16.67 -4.23 -10.74
C LEU A 576 17.09 -4.35 -12.20
N LEU A 577 17.97 -5.32 -12.52
CA LEU A 577 18.42 -5.55 -13.88
C LEU A 577 17.28 -6.09 -14.75
N LEU A 578 16.58 -7.12 -14.28
CA LEU A 578 15.48 -7.76 -15.00
C LEU A 578 14.35 -6.77 -15.26
N LEU A 579 13.92 -6.04 -14.22
CA LEU A 579 12.91 -4.99 -14.34
C LEU A 579 13.28 -3.96 -15.42
N LYS A 580 14.55 -3.53 -15.48
CA LYS A 580 15.01 -2.56 -16.47
C LYS A 580 15.02 -3.16 -17.88
N VAL A 581 15.51 -4.38 -18.05
CA VAL A 581 15.55 -5.04 -19.37
C VAL A 581 14.14 -5.25 -19.91
N ASP A 582 13.22 -5.74 -19.09
CA ASP A 582 11.83 -6.02 -19.48
C ASP A 582 11.05 -4.74 -19.81
N LEU A 583 11.30 -3.65 -19.06
CA LEU A 583 10.72 -2.33 -19.37
C LEU A 583 11.26 -1.75 -20.68
N LEU A 584 12.56 -1.88 -20.95
CA LEU A 584 13.15 -1.42 -22.20
C LEU A 584 12.62 -2.24 -23.38
N GLU A 585 12.46 -3.56 -23.22
CA GLU A 585 11.86 -4.43 -24.24
C GLU A 585 10.40 -4.06 -24.54
N PHE A 586 9.60 -3.81 -23.51
CA PHE A 586 8.24 -3.33 -23.69
C PHE A 586 8.16 -2.03 -24.51
N VAL A 587 9.04 -1.07 -24.23
CA VAL A 587 9.08 0.22 -24.93
C VAL A 587 9.58 0.07 -26.37
N ILE A 588 10.46 -0.89 -26.66
CA ILE A 588 10.86 -1.24 -28.03
C ILE A 588 9.66 -1.78 -28.81
N ASP A 589 8.90 -2.70 -28.23
CA ASP A 589 7.81 -3.38 -28.93
C ASP A 589 6.55 -2.51 -29.12
N LYS A 590 6.19 -1.70 -28.10
CA LYS A 590 4.92 -0.95 -28.07
C LYS A 590 5.06 0.57 -28.05
N GLY A 591 6.28 1.10 -27.90
CA GLY A 591 6.51 2.52 -27.68
C GLY A 591 6.26 2.97 -26.23
N PHE A 592 6.50 4.25 -25.96
CA PHE A 592 6.35 4.80 -24.61
C PHE A 592 5.02 5.56 -24.47
N HIS A 593 4.04 4.91 -23.84
CA HIS A 593 2.76 5.51 -23.47
C HIS A 593 2.54 5.42 -21.96
N VAL A 594 2.20 6.53 -21.31
CA VAL A 594 2.12 6.65 -19.84
C VAL A 594 1.28 5.54 -19.21
N GLY A 595 0.04 5.34 -19.68
CA GLY A 595 -0.88 4.35 -19.11
C GLY A 595 -0.38 2.91 -19.25
N GLU A 596 0.10 2.51 -20.43
CA GLU A 596 0.59 1.14 -20.66
C GLU A 596 1.92 0.88 -19.96
N TYR A 597 2.81 1.87 -19.95
CA TYR A 597 4.10 1.81 -19.24
C TYR A 597 3.90 1.61 -17.73
N LEU A 598 2.99 2.35 -17.12
CA LEU A 598 2.66 2.19 -15.69
C LEU A 598 2.12 0.78 -15.42
N LYS A 599 1.21 0.29 -16.26
CA LYS A 599 0.67 -1.07 -16.13
C LYS A 599 1.78 -2.12 -16.19
N GLN A 600 2.68 -2.02 -17.18
CA GLN A 600 3.78 -2.97 -17.34
C GLN A 600 4.78 -2.89 -16.18
N LYS A 601 5.19 -1.68 -15.78
CA LYS A 601 6.12 -1.46 -14.65
C LYS A 601 5.60 -2.07 -13.36
N SER A 602 4.31 -1.91 -13.10
CA SER A 602 3.67 -2.45 -11.90
C SER A 602 3.61 -3.98 -11.91
N VAL A 603 3.31 -4.61 -13.04
CA VAL A 603 3.32 -6.09 -13.18
C VAL A 603 4.71 -6.65 -12.90
N LEU A 604 5.73 -6.10 -13.54
CA LEU A 604 7.11 -6.56 -13.41
C LEU A 604 7.66 -6.39 -11.99
N SER A 605 7.32 -5.29 -11.30
CA SER A 605 7.81 -5.01 -9.94
C SER A 605 7.29 -6.01 -8.86
N ILE A 606 6.26 -6.81 -9.15
CA ILE A 606 5.70 -7.82 -8.22
C ILE A 606 6.23 -9.22 -8.51
N ASP A 607 6.44 -9.57 -9.78
CA ASP A 607 6.89 -10.90 -10.20
C ASP A 607 8.19 -11.31 -9.48
N ASP A 608 9.04 -10.33 -9.17
CA ASP A 608 10.33 -10.53 -8.49
C ASP A 608 10.20 -10.85 -6.99
N ALA A 609 9.12 -10.42 -6.32
CA ALA A 609 8.89 -10.77 -4.91
C ALA A 609 8.37 -12.21 -4.72
N ALA A 610 7.79 -12.80 -5.78
CA ALA A 610 7.24 -14.16 -5.80
C ALA A 610 8.17 -15.19 -6.45
N SER A 611 9.10 -14.78 -7.32
CA SER A 611 10.00 -15.64 -8.11
C SER A 611 11.14 -16.33 -7.33
N GLY A 612 11.12 -16.25 -5.98
CA GLY A 612 11.97 -17.09 -5.14
C GLY A 612 11.72 -18.61 -5.30
N LYS A 613 10.74 -19.01 -6.10
CA LYS A 613 10.48 -20.38 -6.59
C LYS A 613 9.92 -20.28 -8.03
N ASP A 614 10.43 -21.10 -8.96
CA ASP A 614 9.82 -21.43 -10.28
C ASP A 614 9.93 -20.52 -11.52
N LYS A 615 11.07 -19.84 -11.78
CA LYS A 615 11.43 -19.47 -13.17
C LYS A 615 12.76 -20.11 -13.60
N GLY A 616 12.76 -21.44 -13.61
CA GLY A 616 13.88 -22.25 -14.07
C GLY A 616 13.45 -23.37 -15.03
N GLU A 617 12.41 -23.20 -15.85
CA GLU A 617 12.03 -24.18 -16.87
C GLU A 617 11.13 -23.54 -17.93
N LYS A 618 11.73 -23.13 -19.07
CA LYS A 618 11.15 -23.08 -20.45
C LYS A 618 11.85 -22.03 -21.32
N ARG A 619 13.06 -22.36 -21.78
CA ARG A 619 13.62 -22.05 -23.12
C ARG A 619 15.00 -22.71 -23.20
N GLY A 620 15.12 -23.76 -24.02
CA GLY A 620 16.38 -24.47 -24.24
C GLY A 620 16.25 -25.99 -24.11
N GLY A 621 15.77 -26.64 -25.17
CA GLY A 621 15.90 -28.09 -25.32
C GLY A 621 17.34 -28.48 -25.69
N ASN A 622 17.81 -29.53 -25.01
CA ASN A 622 18.97 -30.38 -25.30
C ASN A 622 20.38 -29.77 -25.24
N PHE A 623 20.97 -29.78 -24.03
CA PHE A 623 22.31 -30.35 -23.86
C PHE A 623 22.54 -30.83 -22.41
N SER A 624 23.07 -32.04 -22.27
CA SER A 624 23.42 -32.72 -21.03
C SER A 624 24.67 -32.11 -20.35
N GLY A 625 24.70 -32.00 -19.00
CA GLY A 625 25.97 -31.87 -18.26
C GLY A 625 25.97 -31.18 -16.88
N ARG A 626 25.96 -31.98 -15.81
CA ARG A 626 26.40 -31.80 -14.40
C ARG A 626 26.79 -30.40 -13.80
N ARG A 627 26.07 -30.09 -12.70
CA ARG A 627 26.46 -29.61 -11.34
C ARG A 627 27.22 -28.27 -11.13
N LYS A 628 26.50 -27.29 -10.56
CA LYS A 628 26.62 -26.66 -9.19
C LYS A 628 28.01 -26.78 -8.50
N ARG A 629 28.56 -25.84 -7.74
CA ARG A 629 28.22 -24.52 -7.14
C ARG A 629 29.55 -24.10 -6.42
N LYS A 630 30.06 -22.88 -6.59
CA LYS A 630 30.12 -21.75 -5.61
C LYS A 630 31.10 -22.06 -4.42
N ASP A 631 31.90 -21.05 -4.04
CA ASP A 631 32.79 -20.66 -2.89
C ASP A 631 32.70 -21.28 -1.45
N GLU A 632 33.51 -20.96 -0.41
CA GLU A 632 34.10 -19.68 0.05
C GLU A 632 35.04 -19.83 1.27
N THR A 633 35.66 -18.68 1.61
CA THR A 633 36.37 -18.18 2.81
C THR A 633 36.58 -19.06 4.06
N GLU A 634 37.80 -19.00 4.62
CA GLU A 634 38.17 -18.13 5.76
C GLU A 634 39.63 -18.39 6.22
N ASP A 635 40.37 -17.31 6.51
CA ASP A 635 41.52 -17.26 7.46
C ASP A 635 40.97 -16.61 8.76
N GLY A 636 41.47 -16.84 9.97
CA GLY A 636 42.67 -17.52 10.41
C GLY A 636 42.87 -17.40 11.94
N GLY A 637 44.11 -17.64 12.38
CA GLY A 637 44.61 -17.48 13.76
C GLY A 637 45.33 -18.74 14.26
N SER A 638 46.67 -18.87 14.10
CA SER A 638 47.74 -18.45 15.03
C SER A 638 47.73 -19.23 16.38
N SER A 639 48.81 -19.77 16.95
CA SER A 639 50.20 -20.05 16.55
C SER A 639 50.80 -20.97 17.64
N SER A 640 51.78 -21.82 17.31
CA SER A 640 53.03 -22.02 18.07
C SER A 640 53.86 -23.14 17.43
N ALA A 641 55.14 -22.86 17.28
CA ALA A 641 56.05 -23.57 16.39
C ALA A 641 56.66 -24.82 17.02
N ARG A 642 56.71 -25.93 16.26
CA ARG A 642 57.74 -26.97 16.37
C ARG A 642 58.21 -27.40 14.98
N LYS A 643 59.53 -27.53 14.90
CA LYS A 643 60.43 -27.80 13.76
C LYS A 643 59.82 -28.54 12.55
N ARG A 644 60.04 -27.93 11.38
CA ARG A 644 59.59 -28.28 10.02
C ARG A 644 60.21 -29.58 9.50
N ALA A 645 59.36 -30.50 9.05
CA ALA A 645 59.61 -31.26 7.82
C ALA A 645 58.99 -30.44 6.66
N ALA A 646 59.63 -30.40 5.49
CA ALA A 646 59.22 -29.54 4.38
C ALA A 646 57.77 -29.82 3.95
N THR A 647 56.87 -28.89 4.27
CA THR A 647 55.47 -28.88 3.81
C THR A 647 55.44 -28.39 2.38
N VAL A 648 54.81 -29.15 1.50
CA VAL A 648 54.60 -28.80 0.08
C VAL A 648 53.67 -27.58 0.02
N GLU A 649 54.07 -26.53 -0.71
CA GLU A 649 53.19 -25.40 -1.02
C GLU A 649 52.05 -25.88 -1.94
N VAL A 650 50.81 -25.75 -1.46
CA VAL A 650 49.62 -26.19 -2.20
C VAL A 650 49.15 -25.03 -3.08
N PRO A 651 49.03 -25.20 -4.42
CA PRO A 651 48.43 -24.21 -5.31
C PRO A 651 47.00 -23.87 -4.89
N SER A 652 46.61 -22.59 -4.95
CA SER A 652 45.30 -22.09 -4.50
C SER A 652 44.13 -22.32 -5.48
N ASP A 653 44.42 -22.82 -6.68
CA ASP A 653 43.42 -23.13 -7.70
C ASP A 653 42.89 -24.57 -7.54
N ILE A 654 41.58 -24.79 -7.68
CA ILE A 654 41.00 -26.14 -7.66
C ILE A 654 41.26 -26.80 -9.03
N LEU A 655 42.32 -27.59 -9.15
CA LEU A 655 42.68 -28.29 -10.39
C LEU A 655 41.68 -29.39 -10.75
N HIS A 656 41.00 -29.96 -9.74
CA HIS A 656 40.08 -31.09 -9.90
C HIS A 656 38.71 -30.83 -9.23
N PRO A 657 37.79 -30.06 -9.86
CA PRO A 657 36.52 -29.63 -9.26
C PRO A 657 35.57 -30.77 -8.86
N GLU A 658 35.56 -31.88 -9.61
CA GLU A 658 34.69 -33.03 -9.30
C GLU A 658 35.20 -33.85 -8.11
N LEU A 659 36.52 -33.97 -7.93
CA LEU A 659 37.10 -34.60 -6.73
C LEU A 659 36.84 -33.74 -5.49
N TYR A 660 37.00 -32.41 -5.61
CA TYR A 660 36.69 -31.46 -4.55
C TYR A 660 35.25 -31.58 -4.06
N LYS A 661 34.26 -31.60 -4.98
CA LYS A 661 32.84 -31.77 -4.63
C LYS A 661 32.58 -33.09 -3.89
N ARG A 662 33.25 -34.18 -4.27
CA ARG A 662 33.12 -35.49 -3.60
C ARG A 662 33.69 -35.45 -2.18
N LEU A 663 34.88 -34.87 -2.00
CA LEU A 663 35.53 -34.73 -0.70
C LEU A 663 34.73 -33.82 0.26
N VAL A 664 34.15 -32.73 -0.25
CA VAL A 664 33.27 -31.83 0.54
C VAL A 664 31.96 -32.53 0.92
N ALA A 665 31.32 -33.25 -0.01
CA ALA A 665 30.10 -34.00 0.27
C ALA A 665 30.34 -35.09 1.32
N TRP A 666 31.45 -35.83 1.18
CA TRP A 666 31.89 -36.83 2.15
C TRP A 666 32.11 -36.22 3.54
N ARG A 667 32.87 -35.12 3.62
CA ARG A 667 33.13 -34.42 4.89
C ARG A 667 31.83 -34.00 5.58
N ASN A 668 30.88 -33.44 4.82
CA ASN A 668 29.61 -32.97 5.38
C ASN A 668 28.73 -34.13 5.88
N ALA A 669 28.74 -35.26 5.17
CA ALA A 669 28.06 -36.49 5.59
C ALA A 669 28.70 -37.07 6.86
N GLU A 670 30.02 -37.12 6.92
CA GLU A 670 30.77 -37.66 8.06
C GLU A 670 30.67 -36.76 9.30
N ALA A 671 30.69 -35.44 9.11
CA ALA A 671 30.43 -34.46 10.17
C ALA A 671 29.00 -34.60 10.74
N SER A 672 28.01 -34.82 9.87
CA SER A 672 26.63 -35.06 10.28
C SER A 672 26.47 -36.39 11.03
N ARG A 673 27.16 -37.45 10.59
CA ARG A 673 27.16 -38.77 11.24
C ARG A 673 27.76 -38.71 12.64
N LEU A 674 28.82 -37.93 12.82
CA LEU A 674 29.53 -37.78 14.10
C LEU A 674 28.95 -36.67 15.00
N GLY A 675 28.01 -35.88 14.51
CA GLY A 675 27.47 -34.73 15.24
C GLY A 675 28.51 -33.64 15.53
N LEU A 676 29.56 -33.53 14.71
CA LEU A 676 30.68 -32.60 14.90
C LEU A 676 30.68 -31.49 13.84
N PRO A 677 31.24 -30.30 14.14
CA PRO A 677 31.45 -29.27 13.12
C PRO A 677 32.35 -29.77 11.99
N VAL A 678 31.99 -29.40 10.76
CA VAL A 678 32.62 -29.85 9.50
C VAL A 678 34.15 -29.70 9.48
N TYR A 679 34.67 -28.60 10.00
CA TYR A 679 36.12 -28.33 10.08
C TYR A 679 36.88 -29.28 11.04
N THR A 680 36.17 -29.97 11.95
CA THR A 680 36.75 -30.94 12.89
C THR A 680 37.04 -32.28 12.22
N VAL A 681 36.36 -32.59 11.12
CA VAL A 681 36.58 -33.81 10.33
C VAL A 681 37.79 -33.62 9.40
N ILE A 682 37.75 -32.61 8.54
CA ILE A 682 38.89 -32.21 7.70
C ILE A 682 38.76 -30.72 7.34
N GLN A 683 39.84 -29.96 7.49
CA GLN A 683 39.86 -28.53 7.16
C GLN A 683 39.83 -28.29 5.65
N GLN A 684 39.30 -27.13 5.23
CA GLN A 684 39.17 -26.79 3.81
C GLN A 684 40.51 -26.80 3.06
N LYS A 685 41.57 -26.27 3.70
CA LYS A 685 42.94 -26.29 3.15
C LYS A 685 43.48 -27.70 2.94
N ALA A 686 43.07 -28.66 3.78
CA ALA A 686 43.45 -30.07 3.61
C ALA A 686 42.68 -30.71 2.44
N ILE A 687 41.40 -30.42 2.26
CA ILE A 687 40.63 -30.86 1.07
C ILE A 687 41.25 -30.31 -0.22
N LEU A 688 41.62 -29.03 -0.24
CA LEU A 688 42.32 -28.41 -1.37
C LEU A 688 43.66 -29.10 -1.65
N GLY A 689 44.45 -29.37 -0.61
CA GLY A 689 45.70 -30.12 -0.73
C GLY A 689 45.51 -31.51 -1.31
N ILE A 690 44.50 -32.27 -0.87
CA ILE A 690 44.20 -33.61 -1.39
C ILE A 690 43.74 -33.53 -2.85
N THR A 691 42.90 -32.53 -3.15
CA THR A 691 42.36 -32.32 -4.50
C THR A 691 43.46 -32.00 -5.50
N ASN A 692 44.43 -31.15 -5.13
CA ASN A 692 45.44 -30.64 -6.03
C ASN A 692 46.70 -31.50 -6.11
N LEU A 693 47.09 -32.15 -5.00
CA LEU A 693 48.32 -32.95 -4.94
C LEU A 693 48.08 -34.44 -5.20
N LEU A 694 46.81 -34.89 -5.30
CA LEU A 694 46.41 -36.28 -5.59
C LEU A 694 47.27 -37.34 -4.86
N PRO A 695 47.32 -37.32 -3.51
CA PRO A 695 48.18 -38.18 -2.72
C PRO A 695 47.88 -39.66 -2.99
N GLU A 696 48.93 -40.48 -3.11
CA GLU A 696 48.82 -41.90 -3.47
C GLU A 696 48.96 -42.83 -2.26
N ASP A 697 49.55 -42.31 -1.19
CA ASP A 697 49.88 -43.02 0.04
C ASP A 697 49.66 -42.16 1.30
N LYS A 698 49.66 -42.81 2.47
CA LYS A 698 49.44 -42.12 3.77
C LYS A 698 50.57 -41.13 4.09
N THR A 699 51.76 -41.34 3.54
CA THR A 699 52.96 -40.51 3.70
C THR A 699 52.85 -39.17 2.98
N THR A 700 52.35 -39.16 1.74
CA THR A 700 52.03 -37.93 0.99
C THR A 700 50.81 -37.21 1.56
N LEU A 701 49.80 -37.97 2.03
CA LEU A 701 48.63 -37.41 2.73
C LEU A 701 49.00 -36.68 4.03
N LEU A 702 50.01 -37.17 4.77
CA LEU A 702 50.52 -36.53 6.00
C LEU A 702 51.26 -35.22 5.73
N ARG A 703 51.84 -35.05 4.53
CA ARG A 703 52.53 -33.81 4.12
C ARG A 703 51.55 -32.68 3.78
N ILE A 704 50.25 -32.97 3.68
CA ILE A 704 49.22 -31.99 3.36
C ILE A 704 48.96 -31.09 4.59
N PRO A 705 49.05 -29.76 4.44
CA PRO A 705 48.79 -28.82 5.52
C PRO A 705 47.40 -29.04 6.14
N TYR A 706 47.33 -28.89 7.47
CA TYR A 706 46.07 -28.90 8.23
C TYR A 706 45.29 -30.23 8.31
N PHE A 707 45.85 -31.35 7.83
CA PHE A 707 45.23 -32.68 7.99
C PHE A 707 45.71 -33.41 9.27
N GLY A 708 47.02 -33.37 9.54
CA GLY A 708 47.63 -33.88 10.76
C GLY A 708 47.61 -35.40 10.92
N LYS A 709 48.45 -35.94 11.82
CA LYS A 709 48.66 -37.40 11.98
C LYS A 709 47.39 -38.16 12.40
N LYS A 710 46.59 -37.59 13.31
CA LYS A 710 45.32 -38.18 13.76
C LYS A 710 44.25 -38.22 12.66
N GLY A 711 44.27 -37.26 11.72
CA GLY A 711 43.37 -37.25 10.56
C GLY A 711 43.70 -38.36 9.58
N VAL A 712 44.99 -38.58 9.31
CA VAL A 712 45.49 -39.69 8.46
C VAL A 712 45.15 -41.06 9.04
N GLU A 713 45.29 -41.23 10.36
CA GLU A 713 44.94 -42.50 11.03
C GLU A 713 43.44 -42.80 10.96
N LYS A 714 42.58 -41.78 11.04
CA LYS A 714 41.13 -41.96 11.14
C LYS A 714 40.41 -42.01 9.78
N TYR A 715 40.87 -41.22 8.81
CA TYR A 715 40.17 -41.02 7.53
C TYR A 715 41.07 -41.27 6.30
N GLY A 716 42.35 -41.61 6.50
CA GLY A 716 43.31 -41.67 5.41
C GLY A 716 43.00 -42.73 4.35
N ASP A 717 42.51 -43.90 4.73
CA ASP A 717 42.19 -44.98 3.78
C ASP A 717 41.02 -44.59 2.86
N GLU A 718 39.97 -44.04 3.43
CA GLU A 718 38.75 -43.63 2.70
C GLU A 718 39.01 -42.44 1.76
N LEU A 719 39.86 -41.50 2.19
CA LEU A 719 40.29 -40.37 1.35
C LEU A 719 41.17 -40.81 0.18
N LEU A 720 42.12 -41.73 0.41
CA LEU A 720 42.97 -42.29 -0.65
C LEU A 720 42.15 -43.11 -1.65
N GLU A 721 41.12 -43.83 -1.20
CA GLU A 721 40.21 -44.56 -2.08
C GLU A 721 39.41 -43.61 -2.99
N MET A 722 38.88 -42.50 -2.45
CA MET A 722 38.21 -41.48 -3.26
C MET A 722 39.13 -40.85 -4.31
N VAL A 723 40.40 -40.59 -3.96
CA VAL A 723 41.41 -40.08 -4.91
C VAL A 723 41.73 -41.09 -6.00
N ARG A 724 41.91 -42.38 -5.65
CA ARG A 724 42.17 -43.46 -6.62
C ARG A 724 41.01 -43.67 -7.58
N MET A 725 39.78 -43.68 -7.07
CA MET A 725 38.58 -43.80 -7.91
C MET A 725 38.47 -42.63 -8.88
N TYR A 726 38.76 -41.42 -8.43
CA TYR A 726 38.77 -40.24 -9.28
C TYR A 726 39.86 -40.28 -10.36
N LYS A 727 41.10 -40.69 -10.02
CA LYS A 727 42.20 -40.88 -10.99
C LYS A 727 41.81 -41.88 -12.08
N LYS A 728 41.19 -43.00 -11.70
CA LYS A 728 40.71 -44.04 -12.62
C LYS A 728 39.59 -43.54 -13.55
N GLU A 729 38.64 -42.77 -13.03
CA GLU A 729 37.54 -42.18 -13.81
C GLU A 729 38.00 -41.05 -14.75
N SER A 730 39.07 -40.34 -14.39
CA SER A 730 39.55 -39.15 -15.13
C SER A 730 40.69 -39.44 -16.11
N GLY A 731 41.17 -40.68 -16.20
CA GLY A 731 42.24 -41.09 -17.12
C GLY A 731 43.63 -40.53 -16.81
N ILE A 732 43.87 -40.08 -15.57
CA ILE A 732 45.16 -39.50 -15.16
C ILE A 732 46.12 -40.66 -14.83
N ALA A 733 47.13 -40.88 -15.68
CA ALA A 733 48.14 -41.92 -15.48
C ALA A 733 49.00 -41.68 -14.22
N GLU A 734 49.43 -42.76 -13.57
CA GLU A 734 50.35 -42.75 -12.43
C GLU A 734 51.66 -42.04 -12.81
N THR A 735 51.85 -40.80 -12.36
CA THR A 735 53.15 -40.14 -12.41
C THR A 735 53.99 -40.62 -11.23
N LEU A 736 54.84 -41.61 -11.50
CA LEU A 736 56.05 -41.91 -10.72
C LEU A 736 56.88 -40.62 -10.59
N PHE A 737 56.80 -39.95 -9.44
CA PHE A 737 57.85 -39.03 -9.01
C PHE A 737 58.71 -39.75 -7.98
N SER A 738 59.79 -40.35 -8.49
CA SER A 738 61.01 -40.65 -7.77
C SER A 738 61.73 -39.35 -7.40
N ASP A 739 62.25 -39.35 -6.18
CA ASP A 739 63.12 -38.38 -5.46
C ASP A 739 62.50 -37.12 -4.85
#